data_AF-A0A7Y3UC66-F1
#
_entry.id   AF-A0A7Y3UC66-F1
#
_cell.length_a   1.000
_cell.length_b   1.000
_cell.length_c   1.000
_cell.angle_alpha   90.00
_cell.angle_beta   90.00
_cell.angle_gamma   90.00
#
_symmetry.space_group_name_H-M   'P 1'
#
loop_
_entity.id
_entity.type
_entity.pdbx_description
1 polymer ?
#
loop_
_entity_poly.entity_id
_entity_poly.type
_entity_poly.pdbx_seq_one_letter_code
_entity_poly.pdbx_strand_id
1 'polypeptide(L)'
;MSSFASASANLLKRLIHRRRQSDSSSPADTAHGTDYAAPGLASTAADVSQDELDTIKPSPGHPAALDGMSATAYLDACLCTDGVLGCSFPASAGARAFAKQQGLRSNANAFDHPLLHIETLDPRGTLSAALGLSLSGQRASCALSGTDLMAGGLDTLATAAGRNAPMVVSLACRAAAGHACAIGSGHEAWHAAASVANCIQLFANTVQEAADFALIARRVAEQALCPVIVGMDGEQTAIALQDLKLADDQQMLRRFVGQPADHITSPTVAQQMLFGEQRRRIPRWFDLERPMMLGSLQDRDLWALGSAARQVYSDQQIEPILTDAFKLFERFTGRSYHPVHTHRLRDASIVLVAQGSLVDTACALSDWLLRTRNLKVGVLGIRTLRPFPGALIAQHLNAVPTVLVLERIANTLADGDLPLTREIRTAIQKHAGHASRSQQHLAAIACGCGGRPIQAADLFALVEQANKNPESLTDSTHYLGLDFIRKQSKYPKRQALHDALRRRSDTDLSTIGITAHTGAASAGTVTPNVVDLRPAGTFSLAVCRPAGSRYEPIAGEAGALLHDLLQPALIRSRPGLSWQRFDQQCVDTVSILPDKQHGSKASGSGAGTLFDPGDDTPLDCAVVIHPAGSGTPWHAPQITKRLMEGARVILVTDDAAEASMPPLSAATAQVLLTKNITVYRATAGPSTSEAAPPAATILETSLAAITAALAEHESFKAVLSPDKACAARRESLSHERLDEPDIEARLAVFAAAMDSTSVAGIPDLTAATTLPTDADSGHSVPAIVGELSRPDAGVECVARFWGQAGQPLLRGETDELTADPYLATGTIPPLTAMFRDVSGARTTFLEFDPATCDGNGALWTSCPDGSVVPMVASARSLIDTGIRLAGEAGDTAATTLASIAGKLAARVNRIVKSATTADPAPTELGRLLTVAFDQVTEGTDPEDDRQKRLTAALDSVITQIGAIVVCRTPVFFDDAEKITSGSGELFSLIVNPDACKCPEVVANTCKGRGLKVVPQTPERLSRARKLWALWQKLPDTAGRNDRPCHRACCRRVAGCDSVIASLPVCHGSRRWG
;
A
#
# COMPACT_ATOMS: atom_id res chain seq x y z
N MET A 1 7.44 65.59 -20.86
CA MET A 1 6.75 64.32 -21.13
C MET A 1 6.26 64.18 -22.59
N SER A 2 6.91 64.82 -23.57
CA SER A 2 6.56 64.70 -25.00
C SER A 2 7.78 64.61 -25.95
N SER A 3 8.99 64.35 -25.41
CA SER A 3 10.22 64.19 -26.22
C SER A 3 10.92 62.83 -26.08
N PHE A 4 10.37 61.88 -25.31
CA PHE A 4 10.95 60.53 -25.14
C PHE A 4 10.25 59.43 -25.95
N ALA A 5 9.18 59.76 -26.69
CA ALA A 5 8.35 58.78 -27.39
C ALA A 5 8.77 58.47 -28.84
N SER A 6 9.71 59.22 -29.45
CA SER A 6 10.07 59.02 -30.87
C SER A 6 11.28 58.12 -31.11
N ALA A 7 12.11 57.85 -30.08
CA ALA A 7 13.31 57.01 -30.23
C ALA A 7 13.00 55.49 -30.17
N SER A 8 11.97 55.07 -29.44
CA SER A 8 11.64 53.65 -29.27
C SER A 8 10.84 53.04 -30.44
N ALA A 9 10.16 53.85 -31.24
CA ALA A 9 9.34 53.38 -32.37
C ALA A 9 10.16 52.98 -33.61
N ASN A 10 11.36 53.56 -33.79
CA ASN A 10 12.21 53.27 -34.96
C ASN A 10 13.09 52.03 -34.79
N LEU A 11 13.34 51.58 -33.56
CA LEU A 11 14.08 50.34 -33.28
C LEU A 11 13.17 49.10 -33.47
N LEU A 12 11.89 49.20 -33.09
CA LEU A 12 10.92 48.11 -33.23
C LEU A 12 10.58 47.81 -34.70
N LYS A 13 10.49 48.85 -35.56
CA LYS A 13 10.24 48.66 -37.00
C LYS A 13 11.40 47.97 -37.74
N ARG A 14 12.65 48.13 -37.28
CA ARG A 14 13.82 47.48 -37.90
C ARG A 14 13.97 46.01 -37.50
N LEU A 15 13.50 45.62 -36.31
CA LEU A 15 13.51 44.23 -35.84
C LEU A 15 12.38 43.38 -36.45
N ILE A 16 11.24 43.99 -36.76
CA ILE A 16 10.09 43.29 -37.38
C ILE A 16 10.34 43.02 -38.88
N HIS A 17 11.18 43.81 -39.56
CA HIS A 17 11.42 43.64 -41.00
C HIS A 17 12.45 42.54 -41.34
N ARG A 18 13.34 42.15 -40.40
CA ARG A 18 14.30 41.05 -40.61
C ARG A 18 13.73 39.64 -40.40
N ARG A 19 12.54 39.51 -39.79
CA ARG A 19 11.88 38.20 -39.55
C ARG A 19 10.92 37.76 -40.67
N ARG A 20 10.73 38.56 -41.73
CA ARG A 20 9.78 38.28 -42.82
C ARG A 20 10.41 37.73 -44.10
N GLN A 21 11.70 37.38 -44.11
CA GLN A 21 12.40 36.92 -45.32
C GLN A 21 12.90 35.47 -45.28
N SER A 22 12.44 34.62 -44.35
CA SER A 22 12.93 33.23 -44.25
C SER A 22 11.85 32.14 -44.28
N ASP A 23 10.66 32.39 -44.81
CA ASP A 23 9.63 31.35 -44.95
C ASP A 23 9.02 31.35 -46.36
N SER A 24 9.57 30.51 -47.24
CA SER A 24 8.88 30.05 -48.45
C SER A 24 9.42 28.70 -48.92
N SER A 25 8.85 27.59 -48.43
CA SER A 25 8.74 26.33 -49.16
C SER A 25 7.75 25.37 -48.47
N SER A 26 6.92 24.69 -49.28
CA SER A 26 5.80 23.83 -48.86
C SER A 26 6.23 22.42 -48.40
N PRO A 27 5.36 21.65 -47.71
CA PRO A 27 5.71 20.38 -47.10
C PRO A 27 5.35 19.18 -47.99
N ALA A 28 6.30 18.26 -48.17
CA ALA A 28 6.03 16.85 -48.46
C ALA A 28 7.27 16.00 -48.13
N ASP A 29 7.02 14.86 -47.49
CA ASP A 29 7.89 13.69 -47.35
C ASP A 29 9.22 13.82 -46.59
N THR A 30 9.22 13.40 -45.31
CA THR A 30 10.02 12.28 -44.76
C THR A 30 10.02 12.33 -43.22
N ALA A 31 9.32 11.37 -42.60
CA ALA A 31 9.34 11.14 -41.16
C ALA A 31 10.49 10.20 -40.80
N HIS A 32 11.71 10.74 -40.72
CA HIS A 32 12.83 10.15 -39.97
C HIS A 32 13.51 11.28 -39.18
N GLY A 33 13.96 10.95 -37.97
CA GLY A 33 14.44 11.83 -36.90
C GLY A 33 14.88 13.23 -37.33
N THR A 34 14.14 14.25 -36.88
CA THR A 34 14.59 15.64 -36.99
C THR A 34 15.29 16.02 -35.69
N ASP A 35 16.60 16.23 -35.80
CA ASP A 35 17.42 16.89 -34.80
C ASP A 35 16.85 18.29 -34.52
N TYR A 36 16.46 18.54 -33.26
CA TYR A 36 16.28 19.91 -32.76
C TYR A 36 17.66 20.56 -32.68
N ALA A 37 18.11 21.17 -33.77
CA ALA A 37 19.28 22.05 -33.74
C ALA A 37 18.87 23.44 -33.22
N ALA A 38 19.13 23.69 -31.94
CA ALA A 38 19.10 25.04 -31.39
C ALA A 38 20.20 25.89 -32.08
N PRO A 39 19.95 27.17 -32.39
CA PRO A 39 20.95 28.01 -33.05
C PRO A 39 22.09 28.35 -32.08
N GLY A 40 23.28 27.78 -32.32
CA GLY A 40 24.57 28.40 -32.00
C GLY A 40 25.05 28.42 -30.55
N LEU A 41 24.85 27.33 -29.78
CA LEU A 41 25.59 27.09 -28.54
C LEU A 41 26.48 25.85 -28.72
N ALA A 42 27.76 25.98 -28.35
CA ALA A 42 28.73 24.88 -28.44
C ALA A 42 28.24 23.68 -27.61
N SER A 43 28.40 22.47 -28.16
CA SER A 43 28.08 21.19 -27.51
C SER A 43 28.62 21.13 -26.08
N THR A 44 27.78 20.78 -25.09
CA THR A 44 28.19 20.59 -23.68
C THR A 44 28.79 19.21 -23.42
N ALA A 45 28.98 18.39 -24.47
CA ALA A 45 29.79 17.17 -24.44
C ALA A 45 31.30 17.44 -24.33
N ALA A 46 31.71 18.65 -23.92
CA ALA A 46 33.10 19.11 -23.86
C ALA A 46 33.99 18.35 -22.86
N ASP A 47 33.41 17.52 -21.98
CA ASP A 47 34.14 16.76 -20.95
C ASP A 47 34.58 15.37 -21.41
N VAL A 48 34.13 14.92 -22.59
CA VAL A 48 34.55 13.65 -23.21
C VAL A 48 35.09 13.99 -24.60
N SER A 49 36.35 13.68 -24.85
CA SER A 49 37.00 14.03 -26.12
C SER A 49 36.35 13.29 -27.31
N GLN A 50 36.45 13.86 -28.52
CA GLN A 50 35.92 13.19 -29.72
C GLN A 50 36.59 11.82 -29.95
N ASP A 51 37.91 11.73 -29.70
CA ASP A 51 38.65 10.46 -29.75
C ASP A 51 38.12 9.44 -28.72
N GLU A 52 37.74 9.88 -27.52
CA GLU A 52 37.07 9.01 -26.54
C GLU A 52 35.68 8.60 -27.01
N LEU A 53 34.90 9.51 -27.57
CA LEU A 53 33.55 9.21 -28.09
C LEU A 53 33.61 8.13 -29.18
N ASP A 54 34.61 8.19 -30.06
CA ASP A 54 34.80 7.24 -31.17
C ASP A 54 35.27 5.85 -30.69
N THR A 55 35.78 5.73 -29.46
CA THR A 55 36.17 4.45 -28.84
C THR A 55 35.07 3.81 -27.97
N ILE A 56 33.93 4.49 -27.77
CA ILE A 56 32.83 3.92 -26.98
C ILE A 56 32.21 2.74 -27.72
N LYS A 57 32.24 1.57 -27.07
CA LYS A 57 31.43 0.42 -27.48
C LYS A 57 30.17 0.40 -26.63
N PRO A 58 28.96 0.43 -27.24
CA PRO A 58 27.73 0.35 -26.48
C PRO A 58 27.68 -0.94 -25.66
N SER A 59 27.49 -0.82 -24.35
CA SER A 59 27.25 -1.91 -23.43
C SER A 59 25.85 -1.78 -22.85
N PRO A 60 24.91 -2.68 -23.20
CA PRO A 60 23.56 -2.60 -22.70
C PRO A 60 23.44 -2.86 -21.20
N GLY A 61 24.53 -3.23 -20.50
CA GLY A 61 24.51 -3.61 -19.09
C GLY A 61 24.20 -5.09 -18.88
N HIS A 62 24.31 -5.55 -17.64
CA HIS A 62 24.00 -6.94 -17.29
C HIS A 62 22.52 -7.12 -16.95
N PRO A 63 21.90 -8.27 -17.28
CA PRO A 63 20.52 -8.56 -16.89
C PRO A 63 20.40 -8.68 -15.37
N ALA A 64 19.28 -8.20 -14.84
CA ALA A 64 18.89 -8.32 -13.43
C ALA A 64 17.36 -8.26 -13.32
N ALA A 65 16.83 -8.65 -12.16
CA ALA A 65 15.43 -8.41 -11.79
C ALA A 65 15.39 -7.69 -10.44
N LEU A 66 14.96 -6.43 -10.44
CA LEU A 66 14.90 -5.57 -9.24
C LEU A 66 13.64 -4.71 -9.26
N ASP A 67 13.27 -4.14 -8.12
CA ASP A 67 12.34 -3.02 -8.05
C ASP A 67 13.04 -1.67 -8.25
N GLY A 68 12.28 -0.60 -8.51
CA GLY A 68 12.81 0.73 -8.80
C GLY A 68 13.65 1.35 -7.68
N MET A 69 13.23 1.23 -6.42
CA MET A 69 14.00 1.76 -5.30
C MET A 69 15.29 0.97 -5.08
N SER A 70 15.24 -0.36 -5.22
CA SER A 70 16.42 -1.22 -5.15
C SER A 70 17.39 -0.96 -6.31
N ALA A 71 16.91 -0.77 -7.54
CA ALA A 71 17.73 -0.50 -8.70
C ALA A 71 18.43 0.88 -8.62
N THR A 72 17.70 1.92 -8.19
CA THR A 72 18.31 3.24 -7.98
C THR A 72 19.30 3.24 -6.82
N ALA A 73 18.99 2.57 -5.71
CA ALA A 73 19.90 2.40 -4.59
C ALA A 73 21.16 1.60 -4.94
N TYR A 74 21.02 0.58 -5.80
CA TYR A 74 22.16 -0.19 -6.32
C TYR A 74 23.14 0.72 -7.07
N LEU A 75 22.63 1.53 -8.01
CA LEU A 75 23.46 2.46 -8.78
C LEU A 75 24.00 3.60 -7.92
N ASP A 76 23.24 4.06 -6.93
CA ASP A 76 23.75 5.02 -5.94
C ASP A 76 24.90 4.43 -5.13
N ALA A 77 24.86 3.14 -4.76
CA ALA A 77 25.99 2.47 -4.11
C ALA A 77 27.21 2.31 -5.05
N CYS A 78 27.01 2.28 -6.37
CA CYS A 78 28.12 2.37 -7.32
C CYS A 78 28.74 3.77 -7.35
N LEU A 79 27.96 4.83 -7.15
CA LEU A 79 28.35 6.21 -7.45
C LEU A 79 28.68 7.10 -6.24
N CYS A 80 28.00 6.87 -5.12
CA CYS A 80 28.06 7.71 -3.92
C CYS A 80 29.11 7.19 -2.94
N THR A 81 29.51 8.06 -2.02
CA THR A 81 30.32 7.68 -0.84
C THR A 81 29.41 7.41 0.36
N ASP A 82 28.32 8.17 0.47
CA ASP A 82 27.45 8.17 1.63
C ASP A 82 26.00 7.84 1.24
N GLY A 83 25.41 6.85 1.93
CA GLY A 83 23.97 6.58 1.90
C GLY A 83 23.27 7.29 3.04
N VAL A 84 22.39 8.26 2.76
CA VAL A 84 21.63 8.93 3.81
C VAL A 84 20.30 8.22 4.00
N LEU A 85 20.07 7.71 5.21
CA LEU A 85 18.93 6.87 5.59
C LEU A 85 18.00 7.65 6.54
N GLY A 86 16.70 7.35 6.54
CA GLY A 86 15.70 8.03 7.39
C GLY A 86 14.36 8.34 6.71
N CYS A 87 14.13 7.80 5.50
CA CYS A 87 12.90 7.99 4.74
C CYS A 87 11.79 6.97 5.08
N SER A 88 10.54 7.32 4.77
CA SER A 88 9.39 6.45 4.99
C SER A 88 9.15 5.49 3.82
N PHE A 89 8.27 4.51 4.02
CA PHE A 89 7.83 3.61 2.96
C PHE A 89 7.13 4.38 1.81
N PRO A 90 7.38 4.03 0.53
CA PRO A 90 8.22 2.91 0.07
C PRO A 90 9.70 3.23 -0.13
N ALA A 91 10.14 4.49 -0.03
CA ALA A 91 11.55 4.87 -0.22
C ALA A 91 12.52 4.16 0.74
N SER A 92 12.06 3.77 1.92
CA SER A 92 12.83 2.97 2.88
C SER A 92 13.30 1.61 2.32
N ALA A 93 12.69 1.09 1.25
CA ALA A 93 13.19 -0.08 0.54
C ALA A 93 14.58 0.17 -0.09
N GLY A 94 14.76 1.34 -0.72
CA GLY A 94 16.04 1.75 -1.32
C GLY A 94 17.13 1.96 -0.28
N ALA A 95 16.79 2.53 0.88
CA ALA A 95 17.71 2.67 2.01
C ALA A 95 18.28 1.32 2.46
N ARG A 96 17.43 0.29 2.59
CA ARG A 96 17.85 -1.08 2.91
C ARG A 96 18.67 -1.72 1.79
N ALA A 97 18.31 -1.48 0.54
CA ALA A 97 19.05 -1.96 -0.62
C ALA A 97 20.48 -1.36 -0.66
N PHE A 98 20.64 -0.07 -0.37
CA PHE A 98 21.95 0.57 -0.27
C PHE A 98 22.81 -0.08 0.83
N ALA A 99 22.24 -0.28 2.02
CA ALA A 99 22.94 -0.95 3.12
C ALA A 99 23.34 -2.41 2.77
N LYS A 100 22.49 -3.14 2.04
CA LYS A 100 22.83 -4.47 1.50
C LYS A 100 24.02 -4.39 0.54
N GLN A 101 24.03 -3.42 -0.37
CA GLN A 101 25.12 -3.24 -1.32
C GLN A 101 26.45 -2.85 -0.66
N GLN A 102 26.43 -2.03 0.38
CA GLN A 102 27.61 -1.72 1.19
C GLN A 102 28.31 -3.01 1.64
N GLY A 103 27.55 -3.96 2.19
CA GLY A 103 28.09 -5.24 2.66
C GLY A 103 28.62 -6.15 1.55
N LEU A 104 28.02 -6.13 0.35
CA LEU A 104 28.40 -6.98 -0.78
C LEU A 104 29.65 -6.48 -1.53
N ARG A 105 29.86 -5.17 -1.62
CA ARG A 105 30.93 -4.56 -2.44
C ARG A 105 32.27 -4.41 -1.71
N SER A 106 32.53 -5.22 -0.68
CA SER A 106 33.69 -5.05 0.23
C SER A 106 33.81 -3.60 0.75
N ASN A 107 32.67 -2.93 0.96
CA ASN A 107 32.55 -1.53 1.34
C ASN A 107 33.17 -0.52 0.36
N ALA A 108 33.29 -0.78 -0.94
CA ALA A 108 33.82 0.19 -1.91
C ALA A 108 32.87 0.46 -3.09
N ASN A 109 32.87 1.70 -3.58
CA ASN A 109 32.10 2.11 -4.76
C ASN A 109 32.89 1.91 -6.07
N ALA A 110 32.31 2.28 -7.22
CA ALA A 110 32.96 2.14 -8.53
C ALA A 110 34.23 2.99 -8.71
N PHE A 111 34.56 3.85 -7.74
CA PHE A 111 35.72 4.73 -7.74
C PHE A 111 36.72 4.38 -6.63
N ASP A 112 36.57 3.19 -6.02
CA ASP A 112 37.44 2.66 -4.95
C ASP A 112 37.36 3.48 -3.65
N HIS A 113 36.30 4.27 -3.46
CA HIS A 113 36.03 4.97 -2.21
C HIS A 113 35.17 4.13 -1.26
N PRO A 114 35.40 4.24 0.06
CA PRO A 114 34.60 3.50 1.02
C PRO A 114 33.14 3.95 1.01
N LEU A 115 32.22 3.00 1.10
CA LEU A 115 30.79 3.22 1.26
C LEU A 115 30.46 3.36 2.75
N LEU A 116 29.80 4.46 3.10
CA LEU A 116 29.31 4.78 4.44
C LEU A 116 27.79 4.97 4.38
N HIS A 117 27.14 4.90 5.54
CA HIS A 117 25.76 5.34 5.68
C HIS A 117 25.58 6.23 6.89
N ILE A 118 24.63 7.16 6.81
CA ILE A 118 24.26 8.09 7.86
C ILE A 118 22.78 7.88 8.15
N GLU A 119 22.46 7.44 9.36
CA GLU A 119 21.08 7.41 9.83
C GLU A 119 20.65 8.78 10.32
N THR A 120 19.52 9.26 9.81
CA THR A 120 18.90 10.52 10.21
C THR A 120 17.60 10.27 10.95
N LEU A 121 17.20 11.21 11.81
CA LEU A 121 15.99 11.08 12.64
C LEU A 121 14.70 11.06 11.80
N ASP A 122 14.67 11.80 10.70
CA ASP A 122 13.49 12.00 9.88
C ASP A 122 13.87 12.30 8.40
N PRO A 123 12.90 12.24 7.48
CA PRO A 123 13.16 12.45 6.06
C PRO A 123 13.66 13.86 5.70
N ARG A 124 13.34 14.88 6.50
CA ARG A 124 13.88 16.24 6.31
C ARG A 124 15.37 16.27 6.67
N GLY A 125 15.76 15.57 7.72
CA GLY A 125 17.14 15.29 8.09
C GLY A 125 17.89 14.56 6.97
N THR A 126 17.25 13.58 6.32
CA THR A 126 17.82 12.87 5.16
C THR A 126 18.20 13.84 4.04
N LEU A 127 17.26 14.70 3.62
CA LEU A 127 17.53 15.67 2.55
C LEU A 127 18.56 16.73 2.96
N SER A 128 18.54 17.16 4.23
CA SER A 128 19.47 18.16 4.77
C SER A 128 20.91 17.65 4.86
N ALA A 129 21.10 16.40 5.28
CA ALA A 129 22.43 15.78 5.32
C ALA A 129 22.99 15.59 3.90
N ALA A 130 22.15 15.11 2.97
CA ALA A 130 22.55 14.99 1.57
C ALA A 130 22.90 16.35 0.93
N LEU A 131 22.17 17.43 1.29
CA LEU A 131 22.51 18.80 0.90
C LEU A 131 23.89 19.22 1.46
N GLY A 132 24.16 19.00 2.74
CA GLY A 132 25.44 19.34 3.37
C GLY A 132 26.64 18.62 2.72
N LEU A 133 26.47 17.33 2.42
CA LEU A 133 27.46 16.52 1.70
C LEU A 133 27.70 17.06 0.28
N SER A 134 26.62 17.36 -0.46
CA SER A 134 26.71 17.91 -1.81
C SER A 134 27.45 19.25 -1.83
N LEU A 135 27.14 20.17 -0.90
CA LEU A 135 27.84 21.46 -0.79
C LEU A 135 29.31 21.33 -0.36
N SER A 136 29.66 20.22 0.30
CA SER A 136 31.05 19.91 0.67
C SER A 136 31.81 19.19 -0.45
N GLY A 137 31.18 18.99 -1.61
CA GLY A 137 31.80 18.34 -2.76
C GLY A 137 31.69 16.81 -2.80
N GLN A 138 30.81 16.21 -2.01
CA GLN A 138 30.60 14.75 -1.93
C GLN A 138 29.32 14.33 -2.67
N ARG A 139 29.21 13.03 -3.00
CA ARG A 139 27.97 12.43 -3.51
C ARG A 139 27.26 11.67 -2.39
N ALA A 140 25.99 12.00 -2.22
CA ALA A 140 25.10 11.31 -1.29
C ALA A 140 23.93 10.66 -2.04
N SER A 141 23.57 9.45 -1.62
CA SER A 141 22.27 8.87 -1.94
C SER A 141 21.19 9.57 -1.12
N CYS A 142 20.05 9.85 -1.74
CA CYS A 142 18.91 10.47 -1.09
C CYS A 142 17.62 9.91 -1.70
N ALA A 143 16.88 9.14 -0.91
CA ALA A 143 15.59 8.57 -1.29
C ALA A 143 14.49 9.15 -0.41
N LEU A 144 13.37 9.57 -0.99
CA LEU A 144 12.22 10.12 -0.25
C LEU A 144 10.91 9.54 -0.79
N SER A 145 9.90 9.41 0.07
CA SER A 145 8.54 9.13 -0.35
C SER A 145 7.76 10.43 -0.60
N GLY A 146 6.69 10.40 -1.40
CA GLY A 146 5.89 11.59 -1.70
C GLY A 146 5.43 12.36 -0.45
N THR A 147 5.06 11.65 0.61
CA THR A 147 4.70 12.27 1.89
C THR A 147 5.85 12.89 2.64
N ASP A 148 7.06 12.34 2.50
CA ASP A 148 8.27 12.90 3.12
C ASP A 148 8.57 14.27 2.51
N LEU A 149 8.46 14.35 1.18
CA LEU A 149 8.64 15.59 0.45
C LEU A 149 7.60 16.64 0.87
N MET A 150 6.33 16.25 1.00
CA MET A 150 5.25 17.15 1.42
C MET A 150 5.33 17.60 2.89
N ALA A 151 5.73 16.71 3.82
CA ALA A 151 5.73 17.00 5.25
C ALA A 151 6.84 17.98 5.67
N GLY A 152 7.94 18.04 4.93
CA GLY A 152 9.05 18.95 5.24
C GLY A 152 10.24 18.89 4.29
N GLY A 153 10.10 18.26 3.12
CA GLY A 153 11.16 18.20 2.12
C GLY A 153 11.14 19.37 1.13
N LEU A 154 9.96 19.96 0.84
CA LEU A 154 9.83 21.01 -0.18
C LEU A 154 10.64 22.29 0.14
N ASP A 155 10.66 22.72 1.40
CA ASP A 155 11.44 23.91 1.82
C ASP A 155 12.95 23.65 1.75
N THR A 156 13.37 22.45 2.11
CA THR A 156 14.75 21.98 2.11
C THR A 156 15.23 21.75 0.67
N LEU A 157 14.37 21.23 -0.21
CA LEU A 157 14.61 21.12 -1.64
C LEU A 157 14.73 22.50 -2.30
N ALA A 158 13.87 23.46 -1.95
CA ALA A 158 13.98 24.84 -2.42
C ALA A 158 15.30 25.49 -1.97
N THR A 159 15.74 25.18 -0.75
CA THR A 159 17.05 25.59 -0.23
C THR A 159 18.20 24.95 -1.01
N ALA A 160 18.12 23.65 -1.30
CA ALA A 160 19.12 22.91 -2.08
C ALA A 160 19.23 23.47 -3.49
N ALA A 161 18.08 23.70 -4.14
CA ALA A 161 18.01 24.37 -5.42
C ALA A 161 18.68 25.73 -5.34
N GLY A 162 18.20 26.64 -4.48
CA GLY A 162 18.75 28.00 -4.33
C GLY A 162 20.26 28.07 -4.05
N ARG A 163 20.85 27.02 -3.47
CA ARG A 163 22.29 26.92 -3.18
C ARG A 163 23.10 26.16 -4.24
N ASN A 164 22.49 25.87 -5.40
CA ASN A 164 23.12 25.19 -6.53
C ASN A 164 23.74 23.84 -6.14
N ALA A 165 23.04 23.08 -5.30
CA ALA A 165 23.51 21.77 -4.83
C ALA A 165 23.24 20.70 -5.90
N PRO A 166 24.30 20.10 -6.51
CA PRO A 166 24.15 19.04 -7.51
C PRO A 166 23.86 17.70 -6.83
N MET A 167 22.63 17.53 -6.34
CA MET A 167 22.17 16.31 -5.68
C MET A 167 21.02 15.65 -6.44
N VAL A 168 20.85 14.35 -6.26
CA VAL A 168 19.75 13.59 -6.87
C VAL A 168 18.87 13.04 -5.76
N VAL A 169 17.56 13.21 -5.91
CA VAL A 169 16.53 12.68 -5.03
C VAL A 169 15.73 11.62 -5.78
N SER A 170 15.85 10.37 -5.38
CA SER A 170 14.96 9.29 -5.84
C SER A 170 13.63 9.42 -5.09
N LEU A 171 12.57 9.79 -5.79
CA LEU A 171 11.25 10.05 -5.21
C LEU A 171 10.27 8.93 -5.55
N ALA A 172 9.88 8.16 -4.55
CA ALA A 172 8.77 7.23 -4.68
C ALA A 172 7.44 7.94 -4.44
N CYS A 173 6.67 8.15 -5.51
CA CYS A 173 5.44 8.92 -5.48
C CYS A 173 4.32 8.14 -4.79
N ARG A 174 4.00 8.57 -3.56
CA ARG A 174 2.91 8.09 -2.72
C ARG A 174 1.89 9.20 -2.52
N ALA A 175 0.62 8.84 -2.48
CA ALA A 175 -0.46 9.79 -2.26
C ALA A 175 -0.24 10.60 -0.98
N ALA A 176 -0.35 11.93 -1.12
CA ALA A 176 -0.25 12.84 0.03
C ALA A 176 -1.48 12.72 0.94
N ALA A 177 -1.30 13.01 2.23
CA ALA A 177 -2.42 13.08 3.16
C ALA A 177 -3.36 14.23 2.77
N GLY A 178 -4.65 13.91 2.64
CA GLY A 178 -5.72 14.87 2.33
C GLY A 178 -6.86 14.72 3.32
N HIS A 179 -8.06 14.34 2.85
CA HIS A 179 -9.17 13.94 3.71
C HIS A 179 -8.84 12.70 4.57
N ALA A 180 -7.91 11.87 4.10
CA ALA A 180 -7.35 10.71 4.80
C ALA A 180 -5.89 10.47 4.35
N CYS A 181 -5.23 9.50 4.97
CA CYS A 181 -3.92 9.00 4.53
C CYS A 181 -4.11 7.78 3.60
N ALA A 182 -3.29 7.67 2.55
CA ALA A 182 -3.28 6.52 1.64
C ALA A 182 -1.86 5.97 1.46
N ILE A 183 -1.72 4.64 1.42
CA ILE A 183 -0.42 3.97 1.27
C ILE A 183 0.01 3.82 -0.20
N GLY A 184 -0.93 3.91 -1.13
CA GLY A 184 -0.67 3.70 -2.55
C GLY A 184 -0.22 4.93 -3.31
N SER A 185 0.02 4.75 -4.61
CA SER A 185 0.60 5.76 -5.48
C SER A 185 -0.28 7.01 -5.64
N GLY A 186 0.37 8.17 -5.76
CA GLY A 186 -0.26 9.47 -6.02
C GLY A 186 0.80 10.53 -6.40
N HIS A 187 0.42 11.48 -7.25
CA HIS A 187 1.34 12.47 -7.84
C HIS A 187 1.28 13.85 -7.18
N GLU A 188 0.63 14.00 -6.01
CA GLU A 188 0.47 15.30 -5.35
C GLU A 188 1.82 15.95 -5.03
N ALA A 189 2.73 15.19 -4.40
CA ALA A 189 4.07 15.68 -4.04
C ALA A 189 4.92 16.00 -5.27
N TRP A 190 4.75 15.22 -6.35
CA TRP A 190 5.46 15.41 -7.61
C TRP A 190 5.10 16.75 -8.27
N HIS A 191 3.80 17.06 -8.38
CA HIS A 191 3.35 18.34 -8.92
C HIS A 191 3.60 19.50 -7.95
N ALA A 192 3.56 19.29 -6.63
CA ALA A 192 3.93 20.32 -5.67
C ALA A 192 5.41 20.74 -5.81
N ALA A 193 6.31 19.76 -6.01
CA ALA A 193 7.73 20.02 -6.24
C ALA A 193 8.03 20.80 -7.52
N ALA A 194 7.12 20.78 -8.51
CA ALA A 194 7.26 21.51 -9.77
C ALA A 194 7.21 23.04 -9.62
N SER A 195 6.86 23.54 -8.42
CA SER A 195 6.94 24.95 -8.03
C SER A 195 8.34 25.40 -7.59
N VAL A 196 9.26 24.46 -7.30
CA VAL A 196 10.63 24.76 -6.89
C VAL A 196 11.46 25.14 -8.13
N ALA A 197 11.90 26.40 -8.18
CA ALA A 197 12.74 26.90 -9.27
C ALA A 197 14.12 26.23 -9.28
N ASN A 198 14.70 26.06 -10.47
CA ASN A 198 15.98 25.37 -10.70
C ASN A 198 16.06 23.98 -10.04
N CYS A 199 15.00 23.19 -10.19
CA CYS A 199 14.96 21.77 -9.84
C CYS A 199 14.48 21.00 -11.06
N ILE A 200 15.27 20.02 -11.49
CA ILE A 200 14.95 19.18 -12.65
C ILE A 200 14.07 18.03 -12.18
N GLN A 201 13.11 17.63 -13.00
CA GLN A 201 12.16 16.57 -12.68
C GLN A 201 12.06 15.59 -13.84
N LEU A 202 12.63 14.40 -13.63
CA LEU A 202 12.55 13.24 -14.52
C LEU A 202 11.62 12.18 -13.90
N PHE A 203 10.61 11.73 -14.61
CA PHE A 203 9.66 10.70 -14.15
C PHE A 203 9.85 9.43 -14.97
N ALA A 204 10.18 8.33 -14.30
CA ALA A 204 10.37 7.03 -14.91
C ALA A 204 9.05 6.30 -15.13
N ASN A 205 8.85 5.76 -16.33
CA ASN A 205 7.69 4.91 -16.65
C ASN A 205 7.90 3.46 -16.18
N THR A 206 9.16 3.02 -16.11
CA THR A 206 9.56 1.64 -15.81
C THR A 206 10.73 1.59 -14.82
N VAL A 207 11.02 0.41 -14.28
CA VAL A 207 12.19 0.21 -13.40
C VAL A 207 13.49 0.44 -14.17
N GLN A 208 13.57 0.01 -15.43
CA GLN A 208 14.71 0.30 -16.31
C GLN A 208 14.93 1.81 -16.45
N GLU A 209 13.87 2.58 -16.70
CA GLU A 209 13.96 4.04 -16.78
C GLU A 209 14.38 4.66 -15.44
N ALA A 210 13.89 4.15 -14.30
CA ALA A 210 14.29 4.64 -12.99
C ALA A 210 15.80 4.46 -12.75
N ALA A 211 16.33 3.29 -13.11
CA ALA A 211 17.76 2.98 -13.03
C ALA A 211 18.60 3.89 -13.94
N ASP A 212 18.21 4.01 -15.21
CA ASP A 212 18.95 4.81 -16.18
C ASP A 212 18.87 6.32 -15.88
N PHE A 213 17.70 6.80 -15.43
CA PHE A 213 17.53 8.19 -14.98
C PHE A 213 18.31 8.50 -13.71
N ALA A 214 18.59 7.53 -12.83
CA ALA A 214 19.50 7.78 -11.71
C ALA A 214 20.92 8.16 -12.20
N LEU A 215 21.42 7.51 -13.26
CA LEU A 215 22.72 7.84 -13.86
C LEU A 215 22.70 9.17 -14.61
N ILE A 216 21.69 9.36 -15.46
CA ILE A 216 21.51 10.60 -16.24
C ILE A 216 21.34 11.79 -15.30
N ALA A 217 20.53 11.66 -14.26
CA ALA A 217 20.28 12.71 -13.26
C ALA A 217 21.57 13.14 -12.57
N ARG A 218 22.46 12.21 -12.21
CA ARG A 218 23.75 12.56 -11.56
C ARG A 218 24.61 13.42 -12.48
N ARG A 219 24.77 13.01 -13.73
CA ARG A 219 25.53 13.80 -14.72
C ARG A 219 24.92 15.19 -14.91
N VAL A 220 23.61 15.26 -15.12
CA VAL A 220 22.91 16.53 -15.37
C VAL A 220 22.95 17.44 -14.14
N ALA A 221 22.74 16.91 -12.94
CA ALA A 221 22.81 17.67 -11.69
C ALA A 221 24.17 18.36 -11.54
N GLU A 222 25.24 17.63 -11.81
CA GLU A 222 26.63 18.08 -11.67
C GLU A 222 27.05 19.06 -12.77
N GLN A 223 26.56 18.88 -14.00
CA GLN A 223 26.82 19.82 -15.10
C GLN A 223 26.02 21.12 -14.94
N ALA A 224 24.75 21.04 -14.55
CA ALA A 224 23.86 22.19 -14.40
C ALA A 224 23.99 22.90 -13.03
N LEU A 225 24.61 22.26 -12.03
CA LEU A 225 24.68 22.73 -10.64
C LEU A 225 23.29 22.97 -10.04
N CYS A 226 22.41 21.98 -10.16
CA CYS A 226 21.06 22.02 -9.61
C CYS A 226 20.60 20.63 -9.15
N PRO A 227 19.65 20.54 -8.21
CA PRO A 227 19.08 19.27 -7.81
C PRO A 227 18.21 18.65 -8.90
N VAL A 228 18.20 17.32 -8.97
CA VAL A 228 17.34 16.54 -9.86
C VAL A 228 16.49 15.59 -9.03
N ILE A 229 15.19 15.55 -9.30
CA ILE A 229 14.28 14.52 -8.77
C ILE A 229 14.08 13.47 -9.85
N VAL A 230 14.34 12.21 -9.49
CA VAL A 230 13.94 11.03 -10.27
C VAL A 230 12.69 10.44 -9.63
N GLY A 231 11.54 10.78 -10.18
CA GLY A 231 10.23 10.31 -9.73
C GLY A 231 9.86 8.95 -10.31
N MET A 232 9.17 8.14 -9.52
CA MET A 232 8.58 6.87 -9.95
C MET A 232 7.31 6.57 -9.16
N ASP A 233 6.39 5.79 -9.72
CA ASP A 233 5.15 5.39 -9.03
C ASP A 233 5.46 4.44 -7.87
N GLY A 234 4.94 4.75 -6.67
CA GLY A 234 5.26 4.04 -5.43
C GLY A 234 5.10 2.52 -5.54
N GLU A 235 3.89 2.05 -5.84
CA GLU A 235 3.61 0.61 -5.97
C GLU A 235 4.11 0.03 -7.28
N GLN A 236 3.79 0.68 -8.40
CA GLN A 236 3.92 0.12 -9.74
C GLN A 236 5.34 0.19 -10.30
N THR A 237 6.25 0.89 -9.64
CA THR A 237 7.65 1.00 -10.09
C THR A 237 8.62 0.98 -8.92
N ALA A 238 8.36 1.71 -7.84
CA ALA A 238 9.30 1.84 -6.74
C ALA A 238 9.50 0.52 -5.97
N ILE A 239 8.47 -0.32 -5.85
CA ILE A 239 8.53 -1.65 -5.19
C ILE A 239 8.01 -2.80 -6.07
N ALA A 240 7.80 -2.55 -7.36
CA ALA A 240 7.44 -3.58 -8.33
C ALA A 240 8.70 -4.16 -8.98
N LEU A 241 8.94 -5.45 -8.78
CA LEU A 241 9.96 -6.22 -9.49
C LEU A 241 9.74 -6.16 -11.00
N GLN A 242 10.80 -5.88 -11.75
CA GLN A 242 10.86 -5.94 -13.21
C GLN A 242 12.25 -6.40 -13.67
N ASP A 243 12.33 -7.05 -14.83
CA ASP A 243 13.62 -7.23 -15.50
C ASP A 243 14.19 -5.87 -15.96
N LEU A 244 15.50 -5.75 -15.88
CA LEU A 244 16.25 -4.61 -16.35
C LEU A 244 17.68 -5.02 -16.75
N LYS A 245 18.34 -4.12 -17.45
CA LYS A 245 19.78 -4.17 -17.72
C LYS A 245 20.48 -3.07 -16.96
N LEU A 246 21.24 -3.45 -15.95
CA LEU A 246 21.99 -2.52 -15.10
C LEU A 246 23.24 -2.05 -15.83
N ALA A 247 23.34 -0.75 -16.07
CA ALA A 247 24.53 -0.10 -16.62
C ALA A 247 25.51 0.26 -15.49
N ASP A 248 26.16 -0.75 -14.92
CA ASP A 248 27.03 -0.62 -13.75
C ASP A 248 28.51 -0.97 -14.02
N ASP A 249 28.86 -1.20 -15.29
CA ASP A 249 30.25 -1.37 -15.72
C ASP A 249 31.09 -0.19 -15.20
N GLN A 250 32.10 -0.51 -14.40
CA GLN A 250 32.95 0.45 -13.73
C GLN A 250 33.63 1.41 -14.73
N GLN A 251 34.03 0.92 -15.90
CA GLN A 251 34.65 1.76 -16.92
C GLN A 251 33.64 2.74 -17.53
N MET A 252 32.42 2.26 -17.83
CA MET A 252 31.33 3.11 -18.30
C MET A 252 30.97 4.18 -17.26
N LEU A 253 30.79 3.81 -15.99
CA LEU A 253 30.45 4.75 -14.92
C LEU A 253 31.51 5.86 -14.76
N ARG A 254 32.80 5.49 -14.83
CA ARG A 254 33.91 6.44 -14.79
C ARG A 254 33.93 7.41 -15.97
N ARG A 255 33.53 6.97 -17.15
CA ARG A 255 33.52 7.82 -18.36
C ARG A 255 32.24 8.64 -18.49
N PHE A 256 31.09 8.10 -18.10
CA PHE A 256 29.79 8.76 -18.22
C PHE A 256 29.52 9.72 -17.05
N VAL A 257 29.72 9.30 -15.80
CA VAL A 257 29.44 10.12 -14.61
C VAL A 257 30.71 10.79 -14.07
N GLY A 258 31.84 10.08 -14.05
CA GLY A 258 33.12 10.58 -13.53
C GLY A 258 33.19 10.64 -11.99
N GLN A 259 34.36 10.92 -11.42
CA GLN A 259 34.55 11.09 -9.98
C GLN A 259 34.12 12.49 -9.53
N PRO A 260 33.63 12.65 -8.28
CA PRO A 260 33.28 13.96 -7.73
C PRO A 260 34.41 14.98 -7.78
N ALA A 261 35.67 14.52 -7.69
CA ALA A 261 36.87 15.34 -7.65
C ALA A 261 37.48 15.66 -9.02
N ASP A 262 36.97 15.08 -10.11
CA ASP A 262 37.47 15.35 -11.44
C ASP A 262 37.34 16.83 -11.78
N HIS A 263 38.29 17.35 -12.55
CA HIS A 263 38.17 18.66 -13.17
C HIS A 263 37.54 18.47 -14.54
N ILE A 264 36.46 19.21 -14.78
CA ILE A 264 35.70 19.21 -16.03
C ILE A 264 35.71 20.60 -16.64
N THR A 265 35.49 20.67 -17.94
CA THR A 265 35.32 21.95 -18.62
C THR A 265 34.06 22.59 -18.09
N SER A 266 34.15 23.86 -17.70
CA SER A 266 33.00 24.60 -17.20
C SER A 266 31.88 24.60 -18.26
N PRO A 267 30.73 23.93 -18.03
CA PRO A 267 29.74 23.64 -19.08
C PRO A 267 29.03 24.86 -19.67
N THR A 268 29.04 25.98 -18.96
CA THR A 268 28.36 27.21 -19.39
C THR A 268 29.25 28.41 -19.21
N VAL A 269 29.00 29.48 -19.98
CA VAL A 269 29.73 30.76 -19.85
C VAL A 269 29.63 31.33 -18.44
N ALA A 270 28.45 31.20 -17.80
CA ALA A 270 28.27 31.64 -16.42
C ALA A 270 29.18 30.85 -15.45
N GLN A 271 29.28 29.53 -15.64
CA GLN A 271 30.19 28.71 -14.84
C GLN A 271 31.66 29.01 -15.14
N GLN A 272 32.02 29.31 -16.39
CA GLN A 272 33.37 29.76 -16.74
C GLN A 272 33.75 31.06 -16.03
N MET A 273 32.83 32.01 -15.92
CA MET A 273 33.06 33.25 -15.18
C MET A 273 33.19 33.03 -13.66
N LEU A 274 32.47 32.04 -13.10
CA LEU A 274 32.49 31.75 -11.67
C LEU A 274 33.70 30.93 -11.24
N PHE A 275 34.13 29.96 -12.06
CA PHE A 275 35.14 28.96 -11.68
C PHE A 275 36.39 28.95 -12.57
N GLY A 276 36.36 29.63 -13.72
CA GLY A 276 37.38 29.53 -14.77
C GLY A 276 37.06 28.47 -15.83
N GLU A 277 37.96 28.26 -16.78
CA GLU A 277 37.82 27.31 -17.90
C GLU A 277 37.52 25.88 -17.43
N GLN A 278 38.10 25.48 -16.29
CA GLN A 278 37.95 24.17 -15.68
C GLN A 278 37.48 24.32 -14.24
N ARG A 279 36.63 23.39 -13.80
CA ARG A 279 36.15 23.33 -12.41
C ARG A 279 36.05 21.92 -11.90
N ARG A 280 36.02 21.74 -10.58
CA ARG A 280 35.65 20.46 -9.99
C ARG A 280 34.24 20.07 -10.42
N ARG A 281 34.02 18.80 -10.75
CA ARG A 281 32.71 18.25 -11.17
C ARG A 281 31.62 18.55 -10.15
N ILE A 282 31.92 18.33 -8.88
CA ILE A 282 31.11 18.83 -7.76
C ILE A 282 31.88 19.96 -7.08
N PRO A 283 31.43 21.22 -7.14
CA PRO A 283 32.09 22.31 -6.43
C PRO A 283 32.09 22.08 -4.91
N ARG A 284 33.18 22.47 -4.24
CA ARG A 284 33.21 22.59 -2.77
C ARG A 284 32.76 23.99 -2.39
N TRP A 285 31.47 24.16 -2.16
CA TRP A 285 30.94 25.41 -1.66
C TRP A 285 31.33 25.67 -0.20
N PHE A 286 31.46 24.60 0.59
CA PHE A 286 32.04 24.62 1.92
C PHE A 286 33.50 24.18 1.84
N ASP A 287 34.40 25.15 1.87
CA ASP A 287 35.85 24.95 1.81
C ASP A 287 36.52 25.90 2.81
N LEU A 288 37.34 25.36 3.71
CA LEU A 288 38.07 26.15 4.70
C LEU A 288 39.22 26.95 4.08
N GLU A 289 39.76 26.50 2.95
CA GLU A 289 40.81 27.20 2.21
C GLU A 289 40.23 28.31 1.31
N ARG A 290 38.98 28.14 0.87
CA ARG A 290 38.24 29.08 0.02
C ARG A 290 36.87 29.39 0.64
N PRO A 291 36.83 30.11 1.77
CA PRO A 291 35.60 30.33 2.50
C PRO A 291 34.61 31.16 1.67
N MET A 292 33.36 30.70 1.63
CA MET A 292 32.25 31.39 0.98
C MET A 292 31.03 31.40 1.91
N MET A 293 30.22 32.46 1.79
CA MET A 293 28.92 32.54 2.45
C MET A 293 27.82 32.20 1.43
N LEU A 294 26.95 31.25 1.77
CA LEU A 294 25.77 30.90 0.98
C LEU A 294 24.48 31.15 1.77
N GLY A 295 23.45 31.64 1.09
CA GLY A 295 22.12 31.85 1.69
C GLY A 295 22.05 33.02 2.67
N SER A 296 22.82 34.08 2.44
CA SER A 296 22.73 35.32 3.21
C SER A 296 21.37 35.98 3.08
N LEU A 297 20.93 36.70 4.12
CA LEU A 297 19.79 37.59 4.02
C LEU A 297 20.14 38.77 3.09
N GLN A 298 19.30 39.03 2.10
CA GLN A 298 19.48 40.10 1.10
C GLN A 298 18.35 41.12 1.22
N ASP A 299 18.62 42.37 0.83
CA ASP A 299 17.57 43.36 0.62
C ASP A 299 16.74 43.04 -0.64
N ARG A 300 15.66 43.79 -0.85
CA ARG A 300 14.69 43.54 -1.91
C ARG A 300 15.28 43.68 -3.31
N ASP A 301 16.20 44.61 -3.52
CA ASP A 301 16.75 44.92 -4.84
C ASP A 301 17.78 43.86 -5.23
N LEU A 302 18.69 43.50 -4.30
CA LEU A 302 19.66 42.43 -4.52
C LEU A 302 18.98 41.08 -4.73
N TRP A 303 17.94 40.78 -3.94
CA TRP A 303 17.19 39.54 -4.10
C TRP A 303 16.52 39.44 -5.48
N ALA A 304 15.88 40.52 -5.94
CA ALA A 304 15.23 40.56 -7.24
C ALA A 304 16.23 40.37 -8.40
N LEU A 305 17.40 41.03 -8.33
CA LEU A 305 18.48 40.86 -9.30
C LEU A 305 18.99 39.42 -9.32
N GLY A 306 19.23 38.81 -8.15
CA GLY A 306 19.65 37.42 -8.04
C GLY A 306 18.64 36.44 -8.63
N SER A 307 17.35 36.64 -8.33
CA SER A 307 16.27 35.82 -8.88
C SER A 307 16.17 35.91 -10.40
N ALA A 308 16.29 37.11 -10.97
CA ALA A 308 16.23 37.30 -12.43
C ALA A 308 17.49 36.76 -13.14
N ALA A 309 18.68 36.97 -12.54
CA ALA A 309 19.94 36.48 -13.07
C ALA A 309 19.96 34.95 -13.18
N ARG A 310 19.38 34.26 -12.20
CA ARG A 310 19.30 32.79 -12.18
C ARG A 310 18.57 32.22 -13.39
N GLN A 311 17.45 32.80 -13.78
CA GLN A 311 16.69 32.36 -14.95
C GLN A 311 17.54 32.39 -16.23
N VAL A 312 18.35 33.43 -16.40
CA VAL A 312 19.16 33.64 -17.62
C VAL A 312 20.43 32.79 -17.61
N TYR A 313 21.15 32.77 -16.49
CA TYR A 313 22.50 32.20 -16.41
C TYR A 313 22.55 30.75 -15.91
N SER A 314 21.47 30.25 -15.30
CA SER A 314 21.38 28.87 -14.81
C SER A 314 20.27 28.11 -15.54
N ASP A 315 19.02 28.55 -15.42
CA ASP A 315 17.86 27.73 -15.81
C ASP A 315 17.79 27.47 -17.34
N GLN A 316 18.13 28.46 -18.17
CA GLN A 316 18.11 28.34 -19.64
C GLN A 316 19.08 27.30 -20.20
N GLN A 317 20.12 26.91 -19.46
CA GLN A 317 21.14 25.96 -19.92
C GLN A 317 20.77 24.50 -19.62
N ILE A 318 19.73 24.26 -18.83
CA ILE A 318 19.34 22.92 -18.37
C ILE A 318 18.89 22.01 -19.53
N GLU A 319 18.05 22.51 -20.43
CA GLU A 319 17.48 21.72 -21.53
C GLU A 319 18.56 21.20 -22.51
N PRO A 320 19.52 22.03 -22.97
CA PRO A 320 20.68 21.54 -23.72
C PRO A 320 21.49 20.48 -22.98
N ILE A 321 21.81 20.71 -21.70
CA ILE A 321 22.60 19.77 -20.88
C ILE A 321 21.88 18.41 -20.75
N LEU A 322 20.57 18.42 -20.50
CA LEU A 322 19.76 17.21 -20.41
C LEU A 322 19.72 16.46 -21.74
N THR A 323 19.57 17.18 -22.85
CA THR A 323 19.56 16.60 -24.20
C THR A 323 20.91 15.94 -24.54
N ASP A 324 22.01 16.61 -24.23
CA ASP A 324 23.37 16.06 -24.43
C ASP A 324 23.61 14.83 -23.55
N ALA A 325 23.12 14.83 -22.31
CA ALA A 325 23.21 13.68 -21.41
C ALA A 325 22.43 12.47 -21.95
N PHE A 326 21.23 12.66 -22.51
CA PHE A 326 20.48 11.59 -23.17
C PHE A 326 21.23 11.03 -24.38
N LYS A 327 21.73 11.89 -25.27
CA LYS A 327 22.50 11.48 -26.45
C LYS A 327 23.78 10.72 -26.07
N LEU A 328 24.47 11.17 -25.03
CA LEU A 328 25.67 10.49 -24.55
C LEU A 328 25.35 9.14 -23.91
N PHE A 329 24.27 9.06 -23.13
CA PHE A 329 23.82 7.81 -22.52
C PHE A 329 23.47 6.76 -23.58
N GLU A 330 22.83 7.17 -24.67
CA GLU A 330 22.55 6.32 -25.83
C GLU A 330 23.84 5.76 -26.44
N ARG A 331 24.90 6.56 -26.57
CA ARG A 331 26.20 6.07 -27.07
C ARG A 331 26.80 4.99 -26.17
N PHE A 332 26.68 5.13 -24.85
CA PHE A 332 27.23 4.16 -23.90
C PHE A 332 26.39 2.89 -23.78
N THR A 333 25.08 2.97 -23.90
CA THR A 333 24.17 1.86 -23.55
C THR A 333 23.34 1.31 -24.71
N GLY A 334 23.25 2.07 -25.80
CA GLY A 334 22.32 1.84 -26.90
C GLY A 334 20.87 2.22 -26.57
N ARG A 335 20.57 2.77 -25.39
CA ARG A 335 19.22 3.16 -24.97
C ARG A 335 19.01 4.66 -25.19
N SER A 336 18.05 5.00 -26.06
CA SER A 336 17.71 6.39 -26.38
C SER A 336 16.58 6.91 -25.48
N TYR A 337 16.76 8.13 -24.97
CA TYR A 337 15.78 8.82 -24.15
C TYR A 337 15.46 10.20 -24.71
N HIS A 338 14.20 10.60 -24.52
CA HIS A 338 13.69 11.91 -24.91
C HIS A 338 12.80 12.45 -23.78
N PRO A 339 12.58 13.78 -23.72
CA PRO A 339 11.71 14.40 -22.71
C PRO A 339 10.27 13.87 -22.68
N VAL A 340 9.82 13.27 -23.79
CA VAL A 340 8.54 12.57 -23.90
C VAL A 340 8.74 11.15 -24.44
N HIS A 341 7.88 10.23 -24.04
CA HIS A 341 7.73 8.91 -24.62
C HIS A 341 6.59 8.95 -25.65
N THR A 342 6.79 8.36 -26.83
CA THR A 342 5.77 8.32 -27.88
C THR A 342 5.49 6.88 -28.28
N HIS A 343 4.21 6.50 -28.31
CA HIS A 343 3.76 5.20 -28.81
C HIS A 343 2.60 5.40 -29.77
N ARG A 344 2.73 4.91 -31.01
CA ARG A 344 1.68 4.91 -32.05
C ARG A 344 0.95 6.25 -32.27
N LEU A 345 1.67 7.37 -32.18
CA LEU A 345 1.09 8.70 -32.42
C LEU A 345 0.71 8.96 -33.89
N ARG A 346 1.30 8.21 -34.83
CA ARG A 346 1.03 8.37 -36.26
C ARG A 346 -0.41 7.96 -36.59
N ASP A 347 -1.16 8.87 -37.20
CA ASP A 347 -2.56 8.71 -37.61
C ASP A 347 -3.54 8.44 -36.44
N ALA A 348 -3.16 8.77 -35.20
CA ALA A 348 -4.02 8.62 -34.04
C ALA A 348 -5.09 9.73 -33.99
N SER A 349 -6.36 9.35 -33.87
CA SER A 349 -7.47 10.29 -33.65
C SER A 349 -7.68 10.63 -32.17
N ILE A 350 -7.25 9.73 -31.30
CA ILE A 350 -7.27 9.87 -29.84
C ILE A 350 -5.85 9.65 -29.32
N VAL A 351 -5.36 10.56 -28.48
CA VAL A 351 -4.09 10.38 -27.77
C VAL A 351 -4.32 10.38 -26.26
N LEU A 352 -3.83 9.33 -25.60
CA LEU A 352 -3.73 9.25 -24.15
C LEU A 352 -2.43 9.92 -23.71
N VAL A 353 -2.50 10.91 -22.83
CA VAL A 353 -1.33 11.54 -22.22
C VAL A 353 -1.24 11.08 -20.77
N ALA A 354 -0.07 10.62 -20.34
CA ALA A 354 0.10 10.08 -18.99
C ALA A 354 1.51 10.31 -18.43
N GLN A 355 1.68 10.06 -17.13
CA GLN A 355 2.96 10.04 -16.42
C GLN A 355 3.17 8.73 -15.68
N GLY A 356 4.40 8.26 -15.59
CA GLY A 356 4.75 7.09 -14.80
C GLY A 356 4.26 5.78 -15.38
N SER A 357 3.89 4.85 -14.49
CA SER A 357 3.51 3.50 -14.87
C SER A 357 2.22 3.45 -15.71
N LEU A 358 1.42 4.53 -15.68
CA LEU A 358 0.24 4.68 -16.52
C LEU A 358 0.57 4.64 -18.01
N VAL A 359 1.78 5.07 -18.39
CA VAL A 359 2.23 5.07 -19.78
C VAL A 359 2.28 3.64 -20.32
N ASP A 360 2.83 2.70 -19.56
CA ASP A 360 2.91 1.28 -19.96
C ASP A 360 1.53 0.66 -20.13
N THR A 361 0.63 0.85 -19.15
CA THR A 361 -0.74 0.32 -19.24
C THR A 361 -1.51 0.95 -20.40
N ALA A 362 -1.31 2.24 -20.68
CA ALA A 362 -1.88 2.90 -21.86
C ALA A 362 -1.31 2.36 -23.18
N CYS A 363 -0.01 2.03 -23.23
CA CYS A 363 0.62 1.40 -24.39
C CYS A 363 0.06 -0.02 -24.63
N ALA A 364 -0.10 -0.81 -23.56
CA ALA A 364 -0.72 -2.14 -23.63
C ALA A 364 -2.16 -2.08 -24.16
N LEU A 365 -2.95 -1.11 -23.68
CA LEU A 365 -4.31 -0.84 -24.17
C LEU A 365 -4.33 -0.40 -25.62
N SER A 366 -3.49 0.56 -26.02
CA SER A 366 -3.37 1.04 -27.41
C SER A 366 -3.10 -0.13 -28.37
N ASP A 367 -2.19 -1.01 -27.98
CA ASP A 367 -1.83 -2.22 -28.72
C ASP A 367 -2.99 -3.22 -28.82
N TRP A 368 -3.70 -3.45 -27.72
CA TRP A 368 -4.88 -4.32 -27.68
C TRP A 368 -6.03 -3.76 -28.53
N LEU A 369 -6.30 -2.46 -28.45
CA LEU A 369 -7.34 -1.76 -29.21
C LEU A 369 -7.11 -1.86 -30.71
N LEU A 370 -5.87 -1.72 -31.16
CA LEU A 370 -5.59 -1.89 -32.58
C LEU A 370 -5.81 -3.34 -33.02
N ARG A 371 -5.31 -4.32 -32.26
CA ARG A 371 -5.44 -5.74 -32.62
C ARG A 371 -6.89 -6.24 -32.62
N THR A 372 -7.71 -5.77 -31.69
CA THR A 372 -9.05 -6.33 -31.44
C THR A 372 -10.18 -5.47 -31.98
N ARG A 373 -9.99 -4.15 -32.06
CA ARG A 373 -11.03 -3.18 -32.47
C ARG A 373 -10.64 -2.35 -33.70
N ASN A 374 -9.41 -2.48 -34.20
CA ASN A 374 -8.85 -1.64 -35.26
C ASN A 374 -8.94 -0.13 -34.94
N LEU A 375 -8.91 0.23 -33.65
CA LEU A 375 -8.91 1.63 -33.19
C LEU A 375 -7.47 2.13 -33.05
N LYS A 376 -7.18 3.28 -33.69
CA LYS A 376 -5.85 3.91 -33.66
C LYS A 376 -5.76 4.92 -32.53
N VAL A 377 -5.32 4.45 -31.37
CA VAL A 377 -5.08 5.28 -30.19
C VAL A 377 -3.59 5.45 -29.97
N GLY A 378 -3.11 6.69 -29.86
CA GLY A 378 -1.72 7.00 -29.53
C GLY A 378 -1.51 7.21 -28.04
N VAL A 379 -0.26 7.10 -27.58
CA VAL A 379 0.14 7.41 -26.20
C VAL A 379 1.32 8.37 -26.19
N LEU A 380 1.23 9.42 -25.37
CA LEU A 380 2.28 10.37 -25.09
C LEU A 380 2.60 10.35 -23.58
N GLY A 381 3.75 9.78 -23.21
CA GLY A 381 4.22 9.76 -21.83
C GLY A 381 5.11 10.96 -21.51
N ILE A 382 4.91 11.64 -20.38
CA ILE A 382 5.74 12.79 -19.99
C ILE A 382 6.86 12.32 -19.06
N ARG A 383 8.10 12.28 -19.57
CA ARG A 383 9.30 11.92 -18.81
C ARG A 383 9.94 13.12 -18.13
N THR A 384 9.93 14.29 -18.74
CA THR A 384 10.47 15.52 -18.13
C THR A 384 9.35 16.48 -17.78
N LEU A 385 9.09 16.70 -16.49
CA LEU A 385 8.14 17.74 -16.05
C LEU A 385 8.83 19.11 -15.96
N ARG A 386 10.09 19.14 -15.53
CA ARG A 386 10.92 20.35 -15.46
C ARG A 386 12.33 20.07 -15.99
N PRO A 387 12.81 20.80 -17.01
CA PRO A 387 12.10 21.82 -17.80
C PRO A 387 10.92 21.20 -18.59
N PHE A 388 9.78 21.90 -18.66
CA PHE A 388 8.60 21.36 -19.31
C PHE A 388 8.73 21.41 -20.85
N PRO A 389 8.64 20.28 -21.59
CA PRO A 389 8.89 20.23 -23.03
C PRO A 389 7.66 20.69 -23.84
N GLY A 390 7.11 21.86 -23.53
CA GLY A 390 5.83 22.34 -24.06
C GLY A 390 5.79 22.47 -25.59
N ALA A 391 6.91 22.89 -26.22
CA ALA A 391 6.98 22.99 -27.68
C ALA A 391 6.86 21.60 -28.35
N LEU A 392 7.57 20.60 -27.83
CA LEU A 392 7.55 19.23 -28.32
C LEU A 392 6.19 18.55 -28.08
N ILE A 393 5.58 18.77 -26.90
CA ILE A 393 4.23 18.29 -26.59
C ILE A 393 3.22 18.88 -27.57
N ALA A 394 3.23 20.20 -27.77
CA ALA A 394 2.31 20.86 -28.69
C ALA A 394 2.50 20.39 -30.14
N GLN A 395 3.75 20.16 -30.57
CA GLN A 395 4.05 19.58 -31.89
C GLN A 395 3.34 18.24 -32.11
N HIS A 396 3.29 17.38 -31.08
CA HIS A 396 2.61 16.09 -31.17
C HIS A 396 1.09 16.19 -31.06
N LEU A 397 0.57 17.13 -30.25
CA LEU A 397 -0.84 17.16 -29.89
C LEU A 397 -1.69 18.12 -30.73
N ASN A 398 -1.14 19.19 -31.33
CA ASN A 398 -1.93 20.24 -32.01
C ASN A 398 -2.85 19.72 -33.12
N ALA A 399 -2.47 18.63 -33.80
CA ALA A 399 -3.23 18.04 -34.91
C ALA A 399 -4.17 16.92 -34.45
N VAL A 400 -4.15 16.54 -33.18
CA VAL A 400 -4.93 15.43 -32.64
C VAL A 400 -6.34 15.93 -32.25
N PRO A 401 -7.42 15.35 -32.79
CA PRO A 401 -8.78 15.79 -32.45
C PRO A 401 -9.13 15.63 -30.96
N THR A 402 -8.75 14.50 -30.36
CA THR A 402 -9.11 14.20 -28.97
C THR A 402 -7.87 13.82 -28.15
N VAL A 403 -7.65 14.53 -27.05
CA VAL A 403 -6.54 14.32 -26.12
C VAL A 403 -7.12 14.05 -24.73
N LEU A 404 -6.81 12.90 -24.17
CA LEU A 404 -7.24 12.48 -22.83
C LEU A 404 -6.04 12.47 -21.91
N VAL A 405 -6.00 13.37 -20.93
CA VAL A 405 -4.88 13.48 -19.98
C VAL A 405 -5.22 12.69 -18.73
N LEU A 406 -4.53 11.58 -18.51
CA LEU A 406 -4.67 10.70 -17.36
C LEU A 406 -3.75 11.18 -16.24
N GLU A 407 -4.32 11.56 -15.10
CA GLU A 407 -3.58 12.09 -13.97
C GLU A 407 -3.87 11.31 -12.69
N ARG A 408 -2.80 10.94 -11.96
CA ARG A 408 -2.89 10.24 -10.69
C ARG A 408 -3.12 11.19 -9.51
N ILE A 409 -4.04 12.13 -9.70
CA ILE A 409 -4.45 13.16 -8.74
C ILE A 409 -5.90 13.58 -9.05
N ALA A 410 -6.70 13.82 -8.00
CA ALA A 410 -8.11 14.19 -8.11
C ALA A 410 -8.43 15.58 -7.55
N ASN A 411 -7.46 16.26 -6.93
CA ASN A 411 -7.71 17.43 -6.09
C ASN A 411 -7.19 18.72 -6.73
N THR A 412 -8.07 19.52 -7.33
CA THR A 412 -7.80 20.94 -7.58
C THR A 412 -9.08 21.76 -7.40
N LEU A 413 -8.97 22.97 -6.85
CA LEU A 413 -10.00 24.01 -6.95
C LEU A 413 -9.84 24.83 -8.24
N ALA A 414 -9.05 24.33 -9.20
CA ALA A 414 -8.65 25.05 -10.40
C ALA A 414 -9.62 24.73 -11.54
N ASP A 415 -10.85 25.23 -11.44
CA ASP A 415 -11.89 25.22 -12.50
C ASP A 415 -11.95 23.92 -13.35
N GLY A 416 -11.84 22.75 -12.70
CA GLY A 416 -11.90 21.44 -13.35
C GLY A 416 -10.64 20.97 -14.09
N ASP A 417 -9.57 21.77 -14.18
CA ASP A 417 -8.30 21.33 -14.76
C ASP A 417 -7.34 20.79 -13.69
N LEU A 418 -6.82 19.58 -13.95
CA LEU A 418 -5.78 18.94 -13.16
C LEU A 418 -4.38 19.46 -13.55
N PRO A 419 -3.34 19.34 -12.68
CA PRO A 419 -2.06 20.02 -12.84
C PRO A 419 -1.37 19.81 -14.20
N LEU A 420 -1.26 18.57 -14.67
CA LEU A 420 -0.62 18.28 -15.96
C LEU A 420 -1.47 18.79 -17.12
N THR A 421 -2.79 18.64 -17.05
CA THR A 421 -3.74 19.14 -18.05
C THR A 421 -3.56 20.65 -18.24
N ARG A 422 -3.38 21.42 -17.15
CA ARG A 422 -3.12 22.87 -17.21
C ARG A 422 -1.85 23.21 -17.97
N GLU A 423 -0.78 22.45 -17.74
CA GLU A 423 0.50 22.66 -18.43
C GLU A 423 0.40 22.32 -19.92
N ILE A 424 -0.27 21.22 -20.26
CA ILE A 424 -0.52 20.80 -21.65
C ILE A 424 -1.40 21.84 -22.36
N ARG A 425 -2.49 22.28 -21.73
CA ARG A 425 -3.38 23.30 -22.27
C ARG A 425 -2.60 24.59 -22.55
N THR A 426 -1.75 25.01 -21.61
CA THR A 426 -0.88 26.19 -21.79
C THR A 426 0.12 26.01 -22.93
N ALA A 427 0.75 24.83 -23.04
CA ALA A 427 1.69 24.52 -24.11
C ALA A 427 1.03 24.55 -25.49
N ILE A 428 -0.12 23.87 -25.64
CA ILE A 428 -0.92 23.90 -26.87
C ILE A 428 -1.30 25.35 -27.20
N GLN A 429 -1.81 26.13 -26.24
CA GLN A 429 -2.20 27.52 -26.48
C GLN A 429 -1.04 28.40 -26.92
N LYS A 430 0.14 28.23 -26.31
CA LYS A 430 1.35 29.02 -26.60
C LYS A 430 1.99 28.68 -27.94
N HIS A 431 1.91 27.42 -28.36
CA HIS A 431 2.60 26.89 -29.54
C HIS A 431 1.67 26.53 -30.72
N ALA A 432 0.35 26.65 -30.56
CA ALA A 432 -0.59 26.54 -31.67
C ALA A 432 -0.45 27.74 -32.64
N GLY A 433 -0.36 27.45 -33.94
CA GLY A 433 -0.54 28.46 -34.98
C GLY A 433 -1.99 29.01 -34.98
N HIS A 434 -2.25 30.08 -35.73
CA HIS A 434 -3.58 30.71 -35.82
C HIS A 434 -4.68 29.79 -36.42
N ALA A 435 -4.34 28.59 -36.87
CA ALA A 435 -5.25 27.64 -37.48
C ALA A 435 -5.46 26.42 -36.56
N SER A 436 -6.73 26.07 -36.32
CA SER A 436 -7.21 24.87 -35.63
C SER A 436 -7.35 24.91 -34.09
N ARG A 437 -7.89 26.00 -33.54
CA ARG A 437 -8.31 26.06 -32.12
C ARG A 437 -9.73 25.57 -31.83
N SER A 438 -10.61 25.49 -32.84
CA SER A 438 -12.06 25.38 -32.60
C SER A 438 -12.62 23.96 -32.56
N GLN A 439 -11.79 22.91 -32.67
CA GLN A 439 -12.27 21.52 -32.81
C GLN A 439 -11.47 20.46 -32.01
N GLN A 440 -10.51 20.87 -31.16
CA GLN A 440 -9.77 19.92 -30.33
C GLN A 440 -10.45 19.73 -28.97
N HIS A 441 -10.68 18.49 -28.60
CA HIS A 441 -11.20 18.08 -27.29
C HIS A 441 -10.03 17.70 -26.37
N LEU A 442 -9.78 18.49 -25.32
CA LEU A 442 -8.78 18.21 -24.29
C LEU A 442 -9.49 17.94 -22.95
N ALA A 443 -9.47 16.68 -22.50
CA ALA A 443 -10.17 16.23 -21.30
C ALA A 443 -9.20 15.86 -20.17
N ALA A 444 -9.52 16.29 -18.95
CA ALA A 444 -8.82 15.91 -17.72
C ALA A 444 -9.47 14.68 -17.10
N ILE A 445 -8.68 13.62 -16.88
CA ILE A 445 -9.16 12.35 -16.32
C ILE A 445 -8.38 12.04 -15.04
N ALA A 446 -9.05 12.13 -13.89
CA ALA A 446 -8.51 11.68 -12.61
C ALA A 446 -8.60 10.16 -12.51
N CYS A 447 -7.49 9.48 -12.22
CA CYS A 447 -7.45 8.03 -12.09
C CYS A 447 -6.44 7.59 -11.02
N GLY A 448 -6.48 6.31 -10.60
CA GLY A 448 -5.40 5.68 -9.81
C GLY A 448 -5.01 6.32 -8.48
N CYS A 449 -5.81 7.26 -7.96
CA CYS A 449 -5.49 8.05 -6.78
C CYS A 449 -5.43 7.16 -5.53
N GLY A 450 -4.36 7.31 -4.73
CA GLY A 450 -4.17 6.50 -3.52
C GLY A 450 -3.87 5.03 -3.79
N GLY A 451 -3.43 4.67 -5.00
CA GLY A 451 -3.22 3.29 -5.43
C GLY A 451 -4.51 2.56 -5.84
N ARG A 452 -5.61 3.29 -6.10
CA ARG A 452 -6.84 2.66 -6.60
C ARG A 452 -6.54 1.90 -7.90
N PRO A 453 -6.99 0.65 -8.04
CA PRO A 453 -6.80 -0.12 -9.26
C PRO A 453 -7.31 0.60 -10.50
N ILE A 454 -6.56 0.52 -11.60
CA ILE A 454 -6.98 0.98 -12.92
C ILE A 454 -7.27 -0.24 -13.76
N GLN A 455 -8.56 -0.48 -14.00
CA GLN A 455 -9.01 -1.63 -14.77
C GLN A 455 -8.88 -1.34 -16.27
N ALA A 456 -8.40 -2.32 -17.03
CA ALA A 456 -8.34 -2.25 -18.48
C ALA A 456 -9.73 -2.02 -19.10
N ALA A 457 -10.77 -2.59 -18.48
CA ALA A 457 -12.15 -2.39 -18.90
C ALA A 457 -12.64 -0.93 -18.74
N ASP A 458 -12.21 -0.22 -17.69
CA ASP A 458 -12.56 1.19 -17.48
C ASP A 458 -11.85 2.08 -18.51
N LEU A 459 -10.55 1.84 -18.76
CA LEU A 459 -9.80 2.56 -19.79
C LEU A 459 -10.39 2.34 -21.19
N PHE A 460 -10.82 1.11 -21.49
CA PHE A 460 -11.53 0.81 -22.72
C PHE A 460 -12.85 1.59 -22.82
N ALA A 461 -13.63 1.65 -21.73
CA ALA A 461 -14.88 2.41 -21.69
C ALA A 461 -14.64 3.91 -21.92
N LEU A 462 -13.58 4.48 -21.34
CA LEU A 462 -13.17 5.87 -21.57
C LEU A 462 -12.86 6.13 -23.05
N VAL A 463 -12.06 5.26 -23.69
CA VAL A 463 -11.69 5.41 -25.11
C VAL A 463 -12.92 5.28 -26.01
N GLU A 464 -13.80 4.31 -25.74
CA GLU A 464 -15.05 4.15 -26.49
C GLU A 464 -15.96 5.38 -26.37
N GLN A 465 -16.11 5.93 -25.16
CA GLN A 465 -16.87 7.15 -24.93
C GLN A 465 -16.26 8.33 -25.72
N ALA A 466 -14.94 8.50 -25.65
CA ALA A 466 -14.22 9.54 -26.38
C ALA A 466 -14.34 9.38 -27.90
N ASN A 467 -14.36 8.15 -28.41
CA ASN A 467 -14.50 7.86 -29.83
C ASN A 467 -15.92 8.15 -30.37
N LYS A 468 -16.94 7.97 -29.53
CA LYS A 468 -18.36 8.18 -29.90
C LYS A 468 -18.85 9.60 -29.66
N ASN A 469 -18.45 10.21 -28.54
CA ASN A 469 -18.94 11.51 -28.09
C ASN A 469 -17.84 12.26 -27.29
N PRO A 470 -16.78 12.77 -27.96
CA PRO A 470 -15.63 13.39 -27.29
C PRO A 470 -16.00 14.67 -26.53
N GLU A 471 -17.00 15.41 -27.00
CA GLU A 471 -17.53 16.62 -26.37
C GLU A 471 -18.20 16.36 -25.00
N SER A 472 -18.65 15.13 -24.73
CA SER A 472 -19.11 14.76 -23.38
C SER A 472 -18.02 14.81 -22.31
N LEU A 473 -16.74 14.81 -22.69
CA LEU A 473 -15.60 14.69 -21.77
C LEU A 473 -14.90 16.04 -21.49
N THR A 474 -15.26 17.12 -22.17
CA THR A 474 -14.48 18.37 -22.16
C THR A 474 -14.91 19.40 -21.13
N ASP A 475 -16.12 19.26 -20.57
CA ASP A 475 -16.71 20.31 -19.72
C ASP A 475 -16.27 20.24 -18.24
N SER A 476 -15.76 19.09 -17.79
CA SER A 476 -15.33 18.88 -16.40
C SER A 476 -14.32 17.75 -16.26
N THR A 477 -13.67 17.67 -15.08
CA THR A 477 -12.84 16.51 -14.74
C THR A 477 -13.70 15.26 -14.64
N HIS A 478 -13.28 14.20 -15.35
CA HIS A 478 -13.91 12.89 -15.23
C HIS A 478 -13.06 11.96 -14.35
N TYR A 479 -13.71 11.02 -13.67
CA TYR A 479 -13.08 10.11 -12.72
C TYR A 479 -13.15 8.67 -13.25
N LEU A 480 -11.99 8.10 -13.56
CA LEU A 480 -11.90 6.73 -14.05
C LEU A 480 -11.95 5.72 -12.90
N GLY A 481 -12.78 4.70 -13.03
CA GLY A 481 -12.91 3.62 -12.06
C GLY A 481 -13.68 4.01 -10.80
N LEU A 482 -14.36 5.15 -10.78
CA LEU A 482 -15.14 5.66 -9.64
C LEU A 482 -16.58 5.95 -10.06
N ASP A 483 -17.53 5.45 -9.28
CA ASP A 483 -18.95 5.80 -9.39
C ASP A 483 -19.33 6.79 -8.27
N PHE A 484 -20.21 7.74 -8.59
CA PHE A 484 -20.79 8.68 -7.61
C PHE A 484 -22.24 8.32 -7.26
N ILE A 485 -22.97 7.69 -8.17
CA ILE A 485 -24.35 7.25 -7.98
C ILE A 485 -24.56 5.88 -8.61
N ARG A 486 -25.13 4.92 -7.86
CA ARG A 486 -25.57 3.62 -8.39
C ARG A 486 -27.07 3.59 -8.58
N LYS A 487 -27.55 2.94 -9.65
CA LYS A 487 -29.00 2.75 -9.92
C LYS A 487 -29.70 2.07 -8.75
N GLN A 488 -29.14 0.97 -8.29
CA GLN A 488 -29.65 0.17 -7.18
C GLN A 488 -28.50 -0.27 -6.28
N SER A 489 -28.71 -0.21 -4.96
CA SER A 489 -27.83 -0.83 -3.97
C SER A 489 -28.58 -1.92 -3.22
N LYS A 490 -27.88 -3.00 -2.89
CA LYS A 490 -28.39 -4.06 -2.00
C LYS A 490 -28.59 -3.59 -0.55
N TYR A 491 -28.02 -2.44 -0.18
CA TYR A 491 -28.12 -1.86 1.15
C TYR A 491 -29.17 -0.72 1.19
N PRO A 492 -30.30 -0.87 1.91
CA PRO A 492 -31.37 0.13 1.92
C PRO A 492 -30.92 1.54 2.34
N LYS A 493 -30.04 1.64 3.34
CA LYS A 493 -29.50 2.93 3.81
C LYS A 493 -28.55 3.59 2.79
N ARG A 494 -27.90 2.81 1.92
CA ARG A 494 -27.13 3.32 0.78
C ARG A 494 -28.05 3.73 -0.36
N GLN A 495 -29.09 2.95 -0.67
CA GLN A 495 -30.10 3.34 -1.65
C GLN A 495 -30.70 4.72 -1.32
N ALA A 496 -31.09 4.92 -0.05
CA ALA A 496 -31.61 6.21 0.41
C ALA A 496 -30.59 7.36 0.26
N LEU A 497 -29.29 7.09 0.44
CA LEU A 497 -28.21 8.05 0.19
C LEU A 497 -28.14 8.41 -1.30
N HIS A 498 -28.14 7.43 -2.19
CA HIS A 498 -28.13 7.68 -3.64
C HIS A 498 -29.36 8.48 -4.09
N ASP A 499 -30.54 8.15 -3.58
CA ASP A 499 -31.79 8.87 -3.91
C ASP A 499 -31.80 10.31 -3.33
N ALA A 500 -31.08 10.55 -2.23
CA ALA A 500 -30.88 11.91 -1.72
C ALA A 500 -29.90 12.71 -2.59
N LEU A 501 -28.80 12.09 -3.03
CA LEU A 501 -27.81 12.72 -3.91
C LEU A 501 -28.41 13.11 -5.26
N ARG A 502 -29.20 12.22 -5.88
CA ARG A 502 -29.92 12.51 -7.14
C ARG A 502 -30.84 13.73 -7.05
N ARG A 503 -31.48 13.93 -5.91
CA ARG A 503 -32.46 15.02 -5.72
C ARG A 503 -31.81 16.36 -5.38
N ARG A 504 -30.58 16.36 -4.86
CA ARG A 504 -29.95 17.54 -4.26
C ARG A 504 -28.71 18.04 -5.02
N SER A 505 -28.19 17.27 -5.98
CA SER A 505 -27.05 17.67 -6.78
C SER A 505 -27.50 18.50 -7.97
N ASP A 506 -26.90 19.69 -8.16
CA ASP A 506 -27.11 20.51 -9.36
C ASP A 506 -26.35 19.93 -10.58
N THR A 507 -25.31 19.12 -10.34
CA THR A 507 -24.56 18.38 -11.35
C THR A 507 -25.13 16.98 -11.51
N ASP A 508 -25.24 16.48 -12.75
CA ASP A 508 -25.54 15.07 -12.99
C ASP A 508 -24.33 14.20 -12.62
N LEU A 509 -24.32 13.70 -11.38
CA LEU A 509 -23.24 12.85 -10.86
C LEU A 509 -23.13 11.49 -11.59
N SER A 510 -24.09 11.13 -12.45
CA SER A 510 -24.03 9.88 -13.21
C SER A 510 -23.11 9.95 -14.43
N THR A 511 -22.67 11.14 -14.85
CA THR A 511 -21.86 11.34 -16.05
C THR A 511 -20.37 11.57 -15.78
N ILE A 512 -20.01 12.00 -14.57
CA ILE A 512 -18.62 12.34 -14.20
C ILE A 512 -17.76 11.12 -13.87
N GLY A 513 -18.37 9.98 -13.53
CA GLY A 513 -17.69 8.71 -13.25
C GLY A 513 -17.69 7.81 -14.49
N ILE A 514 -16.52 7.26 -14.83
CA ILE A 514 -16.36 6.36 -15.98
C ILE A 514 -15.95 4.99 -15.46
N THR A 515 -16.87 4.03 -15.55
CA THR A 515 -16.63 2.62 -15.21
C THR A 515 -17.13 1.70 -16.32
N ALA A 516 -16.59 0.48 -16.42
CA ALA A 516 -17.00 -0.52 -17.40
C ALA A 516 -18.52 -0.83 -17.33
N HIS A 517 -19.11 -0.69 -16.15
CA HIS A 517 -20.55 -0.91 -15.90
C HIS A 517 -21.42 0.30 -16.31
N THR A 518 -20.94 1.53 -16.15
CA THR A 518 -21.67 2.76 -16.50
C THR A 518 -21.49 3.12 -17.98
N GLY A 519 -20.29 2.95 -18.55
CA GLY A 519 -19.98 3.17 -19.96
C GLY A 519 -20.72 2.23 -20.92
N ALA A 520 -21.05 1.01 -20.48
CA ALA A 520 -21.87 0.08 -21.25
C ALA A 520 -23.32 0.60 -21.48
N ALA A 521 -23.87 1.31 -20.50
CA ALA A 521 -25.26 1.75 -20.52
C ALA A 521 -25.48 3.02 -21.36
N SER A 522 -24.47 3.89 -21.49
CA SER A 522 -24.55 5.12 -22.30
C SER A 522 -24.19 4.90 -23.77
N ALA A 523 -23.38 3.88 -24.10
CA ALA A 523 -22.79 3.71 -25.43
C ALA A 523 -23.39 2.57 -26.28
N GLY A 524 -24.34 1.78 -25.76
CA GLY A 524 -24.99 0.67 -26.48
C GLY A 524 -24.05 -0.49 -26.85
N THR A 525 -22.85 -0.53 -26.28
CA THR A 525 -21.80 -1.52 -26.56
C THR A 525 -21.72 -2.54 -25.43
N VAL A 526 -21.58 -3.83 -25.80
CA VAL A 526 -21.22 -4.89 -24.84
C VAL A 526 -19.74 -4.72 -24.50
N THR A 527 -19.45 -4.21 -23.31
CA THR A 527 -18.10 -4.24 -22.74
C THR A 527 -17.71 -5.71 -22.56
N PRO A 528 -16.56 -6.16 -23.10
CA PRO A 528 -16.13 -7.52 -22.87
C PRO A 528 -15.93 -7.77 -21.37
N ASN A 529 -16.37 -8.92 -20.87
CA ASN A 529 -16.28 -9.28 -19.45
C ASN A 529 -14.83 -9.33 -18.93
N VAL A 530 -13.85 -9.49 -19.82
CA VAL A 530 -12.41 -9.47 -19.52
C VAL A 530 -11.67 -8.76 -20.66
N VAL A 531 -10.84 -7.77 -20.32
CA VAL A 531 -9.91 -7.13 -21.26
C VAL A 531 -8.51 -7.61 -20.92
N ASP A 532 -7.98 -8.57 -21.70
CA ASP A 532 -6.63 -9.09 -21.51
C ASP A 532 -5.62 -8.23 -22.27
N LEU A 533 -4.90 -7.37 -21.55
CA LEU A 533 -3.86 -6.50 -22.11
C LEU A 533 -2.51 -7.21 -22.31
N ARG A 534 -2.37 -8.44 -21.84
CA ARG A 534 -1.09 -9.15 -21.92
C ARG A 534 -0.73 -9.47 -23.37
N PRO A 535 0.57 -9.47 -23.72
CA PRO A 535 1.04 -10.09 -24.95
C PRO A 535 0.68 -11.58 -25.00
N ALA A 536 0.43 -12.11 -26.18
CA ALA A 536 0.20 -13.55 -26.36
C ALA A 536 1.43 -14.35 -25.88
N GLY A 537 1.18 -15.44 -25.14
CA GLY A 537 2.24 -16.27 -24.54
C GLY A 537 2.72 -15.81 -23.16
N THR A 538 2.16 -14.72 -22.61
CA THR A 538 2.43 -14.28 -21.24
C THR A 538 1.76 -15.20 -20.23
N PHE A 539 2.49 -15.62 -19.21
CA PHE A 539 1.98 -16.33 -18.05
C PHE A 539 1.81 -15.38 -16.87
N SER A 540 0.75 -15.52 -16.07
CA SER A 540 0.50 -14.68 -14.89
C SER A 540 0.19 -15.49 -13.64
N LEU A 541 0.95 -15.20 -12.58
CA LEU A 541 0.88 -15.81 -11.26
C LEU A 541 0.35 -14.78 -10.26
N ALA A 542 -0.64 -15.14 -9.45
CA ALA A 542 -1.02 -14.40 -8.25
C ALA A 542 -0.51 -15.09 -7.00
N VAL A 543 -0.13 -14.34 -5.96
CA VAL A 543 0.15 -14.87 -4.62
C VAL A 543 -0.79 -14.19 -3.63
N CYS A 544 -1.75 -14.94 -3.11
CA CYS A 544 -2.64 -14.52 -2.04
C CYS A 544 -2.01 -14.85 -0.70
N ARG A 545 -1.72 -13.84 0.12
CA ARG A 545 -1.08 -14.01 1.41
C ARG A 545 -1.68 -13.09 2.47
N PRO A 546 -1.68 -13.49 3.76
CA PRO A 546 -1.90 -12.55 4.85
C PRO A 546 -0.88 -11.39 4.81
N ALA A 547 -1.36 -10.16 4.98
CA ALA A 547 -0.53 -8.96 5.06
C ALA A 547 0.37 -8.95 6.32
N GLY A 548 1.55 -8.34 6.27
CA GLY A 548 2.38 -8.11 7.47
C GLY A 548 2.92 -9.39 8.10
N SER A 549 3.11 -10.43 7.31
CA SER A 549 3.41 -11.80 7.76
C SER A 549 4.68 -12.34 7.10
N ARG A 550 5.11 -13.52 7.52
CA ARG A 550 6.30 -14.21 6.97
C ARG A 550 6.19 -14.61 5.48
N TYR A 551 5.02 -14.45 4.87
CA TYR A 551 4.75 -14.85 3.48
C TYR A 551 5.04 -13.72 2.46
N GLU A 552 5.37 -12.50 2.92
CA GLU A 552 5.64 -11.34 2.04
C GLU A 552 6.65 -11.59 0.91
N PRO A 553 7.77 -12.31 1.13
CA PRO A 553 8.78 -12.50 0.08
C PRO A 553 8.33 -13.38 -1.10
N ILE A 554 7.30 -14.21 -0.96
CA ILE A 554 6.98 -15.30 -1.90
C ILE A 554 6.82 -14.82 -3.34
N ALA A 555 6.12 -13.70 -3.57
CA ALA A 555 5.89 -13.21 -4.92
C ALA A 555 7.16 -12.68 -5.59
N GLY A 556 7.99 -11.94 -4.85
CA GLY A 556 9.27 -11.42 -5.35
C GLY A 556 10.26 -12.54 -5.64
N GLU A 557 10.38 -13.50 -4.73
CA GLU A 557 11.25 -14.67 -4.85
C GLU A 557 10.80 -15.61 -5.98
N ALA A 558 9.48 -15.83 -6.13
CA ALA A 558 8.94 -16.60 -7.25
C ALA A 558 9.23 -15.90 -8.58
N GLY A 559 9.08 -14.57 -8.61
CA GLY A 559 9.44 -13.78 -9.79
C GLY A 559 10.92 -13.90 -10.17
N ALA A 560 11.82 -13.74 -9.19
CA ALA A 560 13.25 -13.88 -9.40
C ALA A 560 13.63 -15.30 -9.86
N LEU A 561 13.14 -16.34 -9.17
CA LEU A 561 13.40 -17.74 -9.53
C LEU A 561 12.92 -18.06 -10.94
N LEU A 562 11.72 -17.59 -11.33
CA LEU A 562 11.19 -17.82 -12.67
C LEU A 562 11.94 -17.02 -13.74
N HIS A 563 12.41 -15.81 -13.42
CA HIS A 563 13.28 -15.04 -14.31
C HIS A 563 14.57 -15.81 -14.61
N ASP A 564 15.22 -16.36 -13.58
CA ASP A 564 16.47 -17.13 -13.72
C ASP A 564 16.27 -18.45 -14.47
N LEU A 565 15.15 -19.13 -14.22
CA LEU A 565 14.84 -20.40 -14.88
C LEU A 565 14.49 -20.27 -16.37
N LEU A 566 13.94 -19.12 -16.77
CA LEU A 566 13.36 -18.92 -18.10
C LEU A 566 14.20 -17.99 -18.98
N GLN A 567 15.46 -17.70 -18.61
CA GLN A 567 16.26 -16.74 -19.33
C GLN A 567 16.45 -17.10 -20.83
N PRO A 568 16.28 -16.12 -21.75
CA PRO A 568 15.79 -14.76 -21.50
C PRO A 568 14.26 -14.73 -21.28
N ALA A 569 13.80 -14.07 -20.22
CA ALA A 569 12.38 -13.83 -19.93
C ALA A 569 12.15 -12.41 -19.41
N LEU A 570 11.07 -11.78 -19.86
CA LEU A 570 10.62 -10.50 -19.33
C LEU A 570 9.70 -10.75 -18.13
N ILE A 571 9.85 -9.97 -17.07
CA ILE A 571 9.04 -10.07 -15.86
C ILE A 571 8.52 -8.71 -15.43
N ARG A 572 7.27 -8.68 -14.99
CA ARG A 572 6.65 -7.51 -14.39
C ARG A 572 5.79 -7.96 -13.22
N SER A 573 5.98 -7.35 -12.05
CA SER A 573 5.14 -7.61 -10.88
C SER A 573 4.27 -6.42 -10.51
N ARG A 574 3.23 -6.69 -9.73
CA ARG A 574 2.42 -5.71 -9.01
C ARG A 574 2.29 -6.16 -7.55
N PRO A 575 2.90 -5.46 -6.60
CA PRO A 575 2.82 -5.83 -5.20
C PRO A 575 1.44 -5.51 -4.62
N GLY A 576 0.92 -6.41 -3.79
CA GLY A 576 -0.29 -6.19 -3.02
C GLY A 576 0.01 -5.43 -1.73
N LEU A 577 -0.60 -4.25 -1.55
CA LEU A 577 -0.45 -3.43 -0.34
C LEU A 577 -1.64 -3.56 0.60
N SER A 578 -1.35 -3.67 1.90
CA SER A 578 -2.31 -3.50 2.99
C SER A 578 -1.63 -2.84 4.18
N TRP A 579 -2.29 -1.84 4.77
CA TRP A 579 -1.87 -1.28 6.05
C TRP A 579 -2.21 -2.20 7.22
N GLN A 580 -3.29 -2.97 7.10
CA GLN A 580 -3.75 -3.86 8.16
C GLN A 580 -2.96 -5.17 8.11
N ARG A 581 -2.21 -5.45 9.17
CA ARG A 581 -1.33 -6.63 9.29
C ARG A 581 -2.01 -7.89 9.86
N PHE A 582 -3.27 -7.79 10.27
CA PHE A 582 -4.02 -8.91 10.83
C PHE A 582 -5.20 -9.22 9.93
N ASP A 583 -5.32 -10.48 9.50
CA ASP A 583 -6.50 -11.07 8.85
C ASP A 583 -6.81 -10.57 7.42
N GLN A 584 -6.20 -9.47 6.96
CA GLN A 584 -6.34 -9.02 5.58
C GLN A 584 -5.43 -9.78 4.64
N GLN A 585 -5.98 -10.25 3.52
CA GLN A 585 -5.22 -10.84 2.43
C GLN A 585 -4.74 -9.76 1.45
N CYS A 586 -3.49 -9.88 1.02
CA CYS A 586 -2.89 -9.16 -0.10
C CYS A 586 -2.77 -10.09 -1.30
N VAL A 587 -2.87 -9.54 -2.50
CA VAL A 587 -2.61 -10.27 -3.74
C VAL A 587 -1.50 -9.58 -4.50
N ASP A 588 -0.34 -10.22 -4.53
CA ASP A 588 0.73 -9.84 -5.46
C ASP A 588 0.48 -10.52 -6.80
N THR A 589 0.80 -9.87 -7.91
CA THR A 589 0.73 -10.47 -9.25
C THR A 589 2.10 -10.41 -9.91
N VAL A 590 2.48 -11.46 -10.62
CA VAL A 590 3.71 -11.54 -11.42
C VAL A 590 3.34 -12.02 -12.82
N SER A 591 3.65 -11.24 -13.83
CA SER A 591 3.50 -11.56 -15.24
C SER A 591 4.86 -11.84 -15.86
N ILE A 592 4.96 -12.93 -16.62
CA ILE A 592 6.19 -13.42 -17.22
C ILE A 592 5.95 -13.69 -18.69
N LEU A 593 6.79 -13.13 -19.55
CA LEU A 593 6.80 -13.43 -20.97
C LEU A 593 8.12 -14.14 -21.31
N PRO A 594 8.08 -15.47 -21.56
CA PRO A 594 9.25 -16.19 -22.06
C PRO A 594 9.66 -15.64 -23.44
N ASP A 595 10.96 -15.47 -23.71
CA ASP A 595 11.41 -15.05 -25.04
C ASP A 595 11.07 -16.10 -26.11
N LYS A 596 10.87 -15.61 -27.33
CA LYS A 596 10.28 -16.28 -28.50
C LYS A 596 10.52 -17.79 -28.57
N GLN A 597 9.42 -18.54 -28.55
CA GLN A 597 9.37 -19.85 -29.21
C GLN A 597 9.93 -19.73 -30.64
N HIS A 598 10.84 -20.64 -30.96
CA HIS A 598 11.49 -20.85 -32.25
C HIS A 598 10.71 -20.32 -33.48
N GLY A 599 11.31 -19.40 -34.23
CA GLY A 599 11.11 -19.32 -35.70
C GLY A 599 9.98 -18.44 -36.26
N SER A 600 9.19 -17.71 -35.47
CA SER A 600 8.17 -16.81 -36.03
C SER A 600 8.72 -15.41 -36.33
N LYS A 601 8.91 -15.09 -37.62
CA LYS A 601 9.10 -13.72 -38.13
C LYS A 601 7.78 -12.95 -38.01
N ALA A 602 7.43 -12.47 -36.83
CA ALA A 602 6.38 -11.47 -36.68
C ALA A 602 6.96 -10.07 -37.01
N SER A 603 6.82 -9.66 -38.27
CA SER A 603 7.14 -8.31 -38.75
C SER A 603 6.07 -7.32 -38.26
N GLY A 604 6.30 -6.69 -37.12
CA GLY A 604 5.46 -5.63 -36.58
C GLY A 604 6.12 -5.03 -35.35
N SER A 605 6.21 -3.70 -35.29
CA SER A 605 6.95 -2.88 -34.31
C SER A 605 6.43 -2.92 -32.87
N GLY A 606 6.00 -4.08 -32.37
CA GLY A 606 5.56 -4.32 -30.98
C GLY A 606 5.73 -5.76 -30.49
N ALA A 607 6.42 -6.62 -31.25
CA ALA A 607 6.67 -8.01 -30.88
C ALA A 607 7.96 -8.13 -30.02
N GLY A 608 7.84 -7.95 -28.71
CA GLY A 608 8.95 -8.22 -27.76
C GLY A 608 9.00 -7.39 -26.48
N THR A 609 7.91 -6.75 -26.04
CA THR A 609 7.89 -5.94 -24.80
C THR A 609 6.71 -6.36 -23.92
N LEU A 610 6.99 -6.59 -22.63
CA LEU A 610 5.97 -6.83 -21.62
C LEU A 610 5.64 -5.49 -20.94
N PHE A 611 4.68 -4.75 -21.50
CA PHE A 611 4.10 -3.61 -20.81
C PHE A 611 3.32 -4.06 -19.58
N ASP A 612 3.23 -3.19 -18.58
CA ASP A 612 2.42 -3.41 -17.39
C ASP A 612 0.94 -3.67 -17.73
N PRO A 613 0.44 -4.91 -17.54
CA PRO A 613 -0.86 -5.33 -18.05
C PRO A 613 -2.07 -4.80 -17.25
N GLY A 614 -1.87 -4.12 -16.11
CA GLY A 614 -2.96 -3.57 -15.30
C GLY A 614 -3.29 -4.39 -14.05
N ASP A 615 -4.19 -3.85 -13.21
CA ASP A 615 -4.57 -4.48 -11.94
C ASP A 615 -5.51 -5.69 -12.10
N ASP A 616 -6.27 -5.73 -13.19
CA ASP A 616 -7.25 -6.76 -13.54
C ASP A 616 -6.68 -7.88 -14.41
N THR A 617 -5.35 -7.98 -14.48
CA THR A 617 -4.62 -8.97 -15.27
C THR A 617 -5.17 -10.39 -15.04
N PRO A 618 -5.60 -11.10 -16.11
CA PRO A 618 -6.06 -12.49 -16.02
C PRO A 618 -4.98 -13.42 -15.47
N LEU A 619 -5.39 -14.47 -14.76
CA LEU A 619 -4.49 -15.35 -14.00
C LEU A 619 -4.46 -16.77 -14.58
N ASP A 620 -3.26 -17.23 -14.92
CA ASP A 620 -2.96 -18.62 -15.30
C ASP A 620 -2.74 -19.49 -14.06
N CYS A 621 -2.20 -18.90 -13.00
CA CYS A 621 -1.95 -19.57 -11.73
C CYS A 621 -2.19 -18.64 -10.54
N ALA A 622 -2.66 -19.21 -9.42
CA ALA A 622 -2.74 -18.50 -8.15
C ALA A 622 -2.25 -19.38 -7.00
N VAL A 623 -1.32 -18.86 -6.21
CA VAL A 623 -0.91 -19.44 -4.93
C VAL A 623 -1.79 -18.82 -3.86
N VAL A 624 -2.36 -19.64 -2.99
CA VAL A 624 -3.17 -19.20 -1.85
C VAL A 624 -2.55 -19.77 -0.59
N ILE A 625 -2.03 -18.88 0.23
CA ILE A 625 -1.52 -19.24 1.55
C ILE A 625 -2.71 -19.30 2.51
N HIS A 626 -2.97 -20.49 3.04
CA HIS A 626 -4.00 -20.71 4.05
C HIS A 626 -3.31 -21.01 5.39
N PRO A 627 -3.27 -20.05 6.33
CA PRO A 627 -2.66 -20.28 7.63
C PRO A 627 -3.29 -21.46 8.34
N ALA A 628 -2.48 -22.27 9.02
CA ALA A 628 -2.96 -23.41 9.78
C ALA A 628 -4.02 -23.00 10.82
N GLY A 629 -5.09 -23.77 10.94
CA GLY A 629 -6.14 -23.58 11.94
C GLY A 629 -7.07 -22.39 11.68
N SER A 630 -6.98 -21.71 10.53
CA SER A 630 -8.01 -20.74 10.13
C SER A 630 -9.26 -21.50 9.72
N GLY A 631 -10.20 -21.72 10.64
CA GLY A 631 -11.49 -22.38 10.37
C GLY A 631 -12.42 -21.62 9.40
N THR A 632 -11.93 -20.53 8.80
CA THR A 632 -12.61 -19.72 7.79
C THR A 632 -12.52 -20.36 6.42
N PRO A 633 -13.64 -20.50 5.69
CA PRO A 633 -13.61 -20.95 4.31
C PRO A 633 -12.72 -20.06 3.45
N TRP A 634 -12.01 -20.67 2.49
CA TRP A 634 -11.30 -19.91 1.49
C TRP A 634 -12.31 -19.10 0.65
N HIS A 635 -12.19 -17.77 0.74
CA HIS A 635 -12.97 -16.81 -0.01
C HIS A 635 -12.04 -15.71 -0.53
N ALA A 636 -11.65 -15.82 -1.81
CA ALA A 636 -10.79 -14.83 -2.48
C ALA A 636 -11.42 -14.37 -3.81
N PRO A 637 -12.50 -13.57 -3.78
CA PRO A 637 -13.16 -13.04 -4.98
C PRO A 637 -12.21 -12.24 -5.87
N GLN A 638 -11.18 -11.62 -5.28
CA GLN A 638 -10.11 -10.91 -5.98
C GLN A 638 -9.24 -11.81 -6.87
N ILE A 639 -9.26 -13.13 -6.65
CA ILE A 639 -8.55 -14.12 -7.48
C ILE A 639 -9.53 -14.84 -8.39
N THR A 640 -10.63 -15.37 -7.85
CA THR A 640 -11.56 -16.22 -8.60
C THR A 640 -12.17 -15.51 -9.82
N LYS A 641 -12.39 -14.19 -9.73
CA LYS A 641 -12.84 -13.35 -10.86
C LYS A 641 -11.82 -13.30 -12.00
N ARG A 642 -10.51 -13.33 -11.68
CA ARG A 642 -9.40 -13.19 -12.64
C ARG A 642 -8.85 -14.52 -13.17
N LEU A 643 -9.13 -15.65 -12.51
CA LEU A 643 -8.71 -16.98 -12.98
C LEU A 643 -9.22 -17.25 -14.40
N MET A 644 -8.35 -17.71 -15.28
CA MET A 644 -8.73 -18.17 -16.61
C MET A 644 -9.28 -19.60 -16.58
N GLU A 645 -9.96 -20.01 -17.65
CA GLU A 645 -10.37 -21.41 -17.82
C GLU A 645 -9.12 -22.30 -17.94
N GLY A 646 -9.11 -23.43 -17.22
CA GLY A 646 -7.95 -24.33 -17.15
C GLY A 646 -6.78 -23.82 -16.31
N ALA A 647 -6.95 -22.71 -15.57
CA ALA A 647 -5.92 -22.18 -14.69
C ALA A 647 -5.62 -23.13 -13.51
N ARG A 648 -4.53 -22.84 -12.80
CA ARG A 648 -4.06 -23.65 -11.66
C ARG A 648 -4.19 -22.88 -10.36
N VAL A 649 -4.59 -23.54 -9.29
CA VAL A 649 -4.56 -22.97 -7.93
C VAL A 649 -3.67 -23.84 -7.06
N ILE A 650 -2.72 -23.23 -6.37
CA ILE A 650 -1.80 -23.91 -5.46
C ILE A 650 -2.18 -23.51 -4.03
N LEU A 651 -2.68 -24.45 -3.26
CA LEU A 651 -2.98 -24.24 -1.84
C LEU A 651 -1.76 -24.64 -1.03
N VAL A 652 -1.22 -23.68 -0.27
CA VAL A 652 -0.08 -23.91 0.62
C VAL A 652 -0.55 -23.77 2.07
N THR A 653 -0.33 -24.81 2.86
CA THR A 653 -0.68 -24.86 4.29
C THR A 653 0.57 -24.98 5.17
N ASP A 654 0.49 -24.42 6.38
CA ASP A 654 1.60 -24.46 7.36
C ASP A 654 1.56 -25.69 8.30
N ASP A 655 0.55 -26.54 8.20
CA ASP A 655 0.37 -27.69 9.10
C ASP A 655 0.17 -29.00 8.34
N ALA A 656 1.07 -29.96 8.60
CA ALA A 656 1.03 -31.31 8.08
C ALA A 656 -0.18 -32.13 8.56
N ALA A 657 -0.81 -31.74 9.68
CA ALA A 657 -1.99 -32.39 10.22
C ALA A 657 -3.29 -32.00 9.48
N GLU A 658 -3.32 -30.86 8.79
CA GLU A 658 -4.41 -30.42 7.90
C GLU A 658 -4.32 -31.09 6.52
N ALA A 659 -4.33 -32.42 6.49
CA ALA A 659 -4.21 -33.20 5.26
C ALA A 659 -5.44 -33.08 4.33
N SER A 660 -6.52 -32.38 4.73
CA SER A 660 -7.74 -32.18 3.93
C SER A 660 -7.81 -30.78 3.31
N MET A 661 -8.45 -30.67 2.14
CA MET A 661 -8.76 -29.37 1.51
C MET A 661 -9.45 -28.42 2.51
N PRO A 662 -9.04 -27.13 2.57
CA PRO A 662 -9.76 -26.16 3.40
C PRO A 662 -11.20 -26.01 2.89
N PRO A 663 -12.17 -25.68 3.78
CA PRO A 663 -13.54 -25.46 3.36
C PRO A 663 -13.59 -24.35 2.30
N LEU A 664 -14.31 -24.59 1.20
CA LEU A 664 -14.49 -23.61 0.12
C LEU A 664 -15.85 -22.93 0.26
N SER A 665 -15.94 -21.64 -0.03
CA SER A 665 -17.26 -21.03 -0.21
C SER A 665 -17.96 -21.63 -1.45
N ALA A 666 -19.29 -21.68 -1.44
CA ALA A 666 -20.06 -22.19 -2.58
C ALA A 666 -19.74 -21.44 -3.88
N ALA A 667 -19.56 -20.11 -3.81
CA ALA A 667 -19.17 -19.29 -4.94
C ALA A 667 -17.77 -19.66 -5.47
N THR A 668 -16.80 -19.87 -4.57
CA THR A 668 -15.43 -20.26 -4.95
C THR A 668 -15.42 -21.62 -5.61
N ALA A 669 -16.04 -22.63 -4.97
CA ALA A 669 -16.13 -23.98 -5.51
C ALA A 669 -16.82 -24.00 -6.88
N GLN A 670 -17.90 -23.23 -7.06
CA GLN A 670 -18.60 -23.13 -8.35
C GLN A 670 -17.68 -22.56 -9.43
N VAL A 671 -16.90 -21.53 -9.13
CA VAL A 671 -15.95 -20.96 -10.10
C VAL A 671 -14.86 -21.97 -10.46
N LEU A 672 -14.31 -22.70 -9.48
CA LEU A 672 -13.27 -23.69 -9.73
C LEU A 672 -13.77 -24.83 -10.65
N LEU A 673 -14.98 -25.33 -10.41
CA LEU A 673 -15.61 -26.36 -11.24
C LEU A 673 -15.96 -25.83 -12.63
N THR A 674 -16.59 -24.65 -12.71
CA THR A 674 -17.05 -24.08 -13.99
C THR A 674 -15.89 -23.71 -14.90
N LYS A 675 -14.78 -23.23 -14.35
CA LYS A 675 -13.57 -22.87 -15.10
C LYS A 675 -12.58 -24.03 -15.26
N ASN A 676 -12.95 -25.26 -14.88
CA ASN A 676 -12.10 -26.46 -14.96
C ASN A 676 -10.70 -26.24 -14.34
N ILE A 677 -10.66 -25.68 -13.13
CA ILE A 677 -9.42 -25.32 -12.44
C ILE A 677 -8.74 -26.56 -11.87
N THR A 678 -7.43 -26.68 -12.05
CA THR A 678 -6.63 -27.73 -11.38
C THR A 678 -6.10 -27.20 -10.05
N VAL A 679 -6.43 -27.89 -8.95
CA VAL A 679 -5.96 -27.50 -7.61
C VAL A 679 -4.78 -28.38 -7.21
N TYR A 680 -3.63 -27.76 -6.97
CA TYR A 680 -2.46 -28.36 -6.36
C TYR A 680 -2.44 -28.06 -4.87
N ARG A 681 -1.81 -28.94 -4.11
CA ARG A 681 -1.62 -28.80 -2.67
C ARG A 681 -0.16 -29.06 -2.32
N ALA A 682 0.37 -28.18 -1.50
CA ALA A 682 1.67 -28.32 -0.87
C ALA A 682 1.56 -27.99 0.62
N THR A 683 2.33 -28.67 1.45
CA THR A 683 2.25 -28.51 2.90
C THR A 683 3.65 -28.29 3.44
N ALA A 684 3.85 -27.17 4.13
CA ALA A 684 5.10 -26.89 4.80
C ALA A 684 5.22 -27.84 6.01
N GLY A 685 6.28 -28.64 6.04
CA GLY A 685 6.58 -29.51 7.17
C GLY A 685 6.94 -28.71 8.43
N PRO A 686 6.83 -29.30 9.64
CA PRO A 686 7.26 -28.64 10.86
C PRO A 686 8.76 -28.32 10.80
N SER A 687 9.12 -27.05 10.92
CA SER A 687 10.52 -26.63 11.06
C SER A 687 11.01 -26.99 12.46
N THR A 688 11.94 -27.94 12.57
CA THR A 688 12.63 -28.31 13.81
C THR A 688 14.11 -27.88 13.83
N SER A 689 14.59 -27.23 12.76
CA SER A 689 15.99 -26.87 12.57
C SER A 689 16.19 -25.35 12.61
N GLU A 690 17.20 -24.87 13.32
CA GLU A 690 17.62 -23.46 13.31
C GLU A 690 18.05 -22.99 11.90
N ALA A 691 18.53 -23.89 11.05
CA ALA A 691 19.01 -23.61 9.68
C ALA A 691 17.89 -23.30 8.67
N ALA A 692 16.64 -23.71 8.96
CA ALA A 692 15.48 -23.46 8.10
C ALA A 692 14.29 -23.04 8.96
N PRO A 693 14.21 -21.78 9.40
CA PRO A 693 13.12 -21.31 10.25
C PRO A 693 11.76 -21.41 9.52
N PRO A 694 10.63 -21.40 10.24
CA PRO A 694 9.30 -21.58 9.63
C PRO A 694 8.99 -20.65 8.45
N ALA A 695 9.52 -19.42 8.47
CA ALA A 695 9.41 -18.45 7.38
C ALA A 695 10.15 -18.90 6.11
N ALA A 696 11.34 -19.47 6.24
CA ALA A 696 12.08 -20.04 5.13
C ALA A 696 11.39 -21.31 4.63
N THR A 697 10.91 -22.17 5.52
CA THR A 697 10.22 -23.41 5.13
C THR A 697 9.00 -23.13 4.24
N ILE A 698 8.11 -22.21 4.63
CA ILE A 698 6.93 -21.88 3.83
C ILE A 698 7.29 -21.23 2.50
N LEU A 699 8.33 -20.39 2.48
CA LEU A 699 8.85 -19.80 1.25
C LEU A 699 9.32 -20.89 0.29
N GLU A 700 10.24 -21.77 0.72
CA GLU A 700 10.76 -22.86 -0.11
C GLU A 700 9.65 -23.82 -0.56
N THR A 701 8.70 -24.16 0.32
CA THR A 701 7.53 -24.98 -0.06
C THR A 701 6.67 -24.29 -1.12
N SER A 702 6.44 -22.98 -0.99
CA SER A 702 5.64 -22.22 -1.96
C SER A 702 6.33 -22.15 -3.32
N LEU A 703 7.64 -21.87 -3.33
CA LEU A 703 8.44 -21.82 -4.56
C LEU A 703 8.47 -23.18 -5.25
N ALA A 704 8.70 -24.25 -4.48
CA ALA A 704 8.70 -25.63 -4.98
C ALA A 704 7.35 -26.03 -5.58
N ALA A 705 6.24 -25.66 -4.92
CA ALA A 705 4.90 -25.95 -5.40
C ALA A 705 4.57 -25.20 -6.69
N ILE A 706 5.01 -23.94 -6.81
CA ILE A 706 4.91 -23.16 -8.06
C ILE A 706 5.67 -23.88 -9.17
N THR A 707 6.93 -24.26 -8.93
CA THR A 707 7.74 -25.00 -9.90
C THR A 707 7.08 -26.32 -10.30
N ALA A 708 6.58 -27.12 -9.36
CA ALA A 708 5.92 -28.39 -9.64
C ALA A 708 4.66 -28.22 -10.51
N ALA A 709 3.80 -27.26 -10.16
CA ALA A 709 2.59 -26.96 -10.93
C ALA A 709 2.91 -26.44 -12.35
N LEU A 710 4.01 -25.69 -12.50
CA LEU A 710 4.49 -25.20 -13.79
C LEU A 710 5.13 -26.30 -14.63
N ALA A 711 5.80 -27.29 -14.04
CA ALA A 711 6.43 -28.40 -14.77
C ALA A 711 5.42 -29.20 -15.62
N GLU A 712 4.15 -29.19 -15.21
CA GLU A 712 3.06 -29.86 -15.94
C GLU A 712 2.40 -28.96 -17.00
N HIS A 713 2.69 -27.66 -17.03
CA HIS A 713 2.13 -26.73 -17.99
C HIS A 713 2.82 -26.85 -19.36
N GLU A 714 2.05 -26.87 -20.45
CA GLU A 714 2.57 -27.09 -21.80
C GLU A 714 3.67 -26.09 -22.19
N SER A 715 3.56 -24.84 -21.76
CA SER A 715 4.56 -23.80 -22.07
C SER A 715 5.88 -23.96 -21.32
N PHE A 716 5.91 -24.70 -20.21
CA PHE A 716 7.08 -24.80 -19.31
C PHE A 716 7.65 -26.21 -19.21
N LYS A 717 6.87 -27.25 -19.50
CA LYS A 717 7.25 -28.66 -19.38
C LYS A 717 8.53 -29.04 -20.14
N ALA A 718 8.84 -28.35 -21.24
CA ALA A 718 10.06 -28.58 -22.01
C ALA A 718 11.32 -27.93 -21.41
N VAL A 719 11.14 -26.89 -20.58
CA VAL A 719 12.24 -26.05 -20.05
C VAL A 719 12.54 -26.41 -18.60
N LEU A 720 11.50 -26.66 -17.80
CA LEU A 720 11.54 -26.83 -16.37
C LEU A 720 11.73 -28.31 -15.98
N SER A 721 12.82 -28.62 -15.28
CA SER A 721 13.04 -29.92 -14.62
C SER A 721 13.38 -29.73 -13.14
N PRO A 722 13.13 -30.73 -12.27
CA PRO A 722 13.48 -30.64 -10.85
C PRO A 722 14.93 -30.27 -10.59
N ASP A 723 15.86 -30.88 -11.34
CA ASP A 723 17.30 -30.61 -11.21
C ASP A 723 17.66 -29.16 -11.55
N LYS A 724 17.07 -28.59 -12.61
CA LYS A 724 17.28 -27.20 -13.00
C LYS A 724 16.71 -26.23 -11.97
N ALA A 725 15.52 -26.54 -11.43
CA ALA A 725 14.90 -25.74 -10.38
C ALA A 725 15.75 -25.70 -9.11
N CYS A 726 16.26 -26.86 -8.67
CA CYS A 726 17.16 -26.92 -7.51
C CYS A 726 18.49 -26.20 -7.77
N ALA A 727 19.05 -26.30 -8.98
CA ALA A 727 20.28 -25.59 -9.34
C ALA A 727 20.10 -24.06 -9.33
N ALA A 728 19.02 -23.55 -9.94
CA ALA A 728 18.71 -22.12 -9.93
C ALA A 728 18.43 -21.60 -8.51
N ARG A 729 17.71 -22.38 -7.69
CA ARG A 729 17.48 -22.00 -6.30
C ARG A 729 18.76 -21.98 -5.46
N ARG A 730 19.69 -22.92 -5.69
CA ARG A 730 21.00 -22.92 -5.01
C ARG A 730 21.81 -21.67 -5.36
N GLU A 731 21.85 -21.29 -6.64
CA GLU A 731 22.52 -20.08 -7.10
C GLU A 731 21.94 -18.84 -6.43
N SER A 732 20.61 -18.70 -6.42
CA SER A 732 19.89 -17.64 -5.71
C SER A 732 20.27 -17.55 -4.21
N LEU A 733 20.25 -18.67 -3.48
CA LEU A 733 20.60 -18.72 -2.06
C LEU A 733 22.07 -18.38 -1.79
N SER A 734 22.98 -18.70 -2.72
CA SER A 734 24.41 -18.38 -2.58
C SER A 734 24.68 -16.86 -2.54
N HIS A 735 23.78 -16.05 -3.12
CA HIS A 735 23.86 -14.59 -3.08
C HIS A 735 23.34 -13.98 -1.76
N GLU A 736 22.72 -14.76 -0.87
CA GLU A 736 22.17 -14.29 0.41
C GLU A 736 23.20 -14.26 1.56
N ARG A 737 24.46 -14.65 1.33
CA ARG A 737 25.50 -14.83 2.38
C ARG A 737 25.08 -15.80 3.49
N LEU A 738 24.30 -16.82 3.13
CA LEU A 738 24.00 -17.94 4.02
C LEU A 738 25.21 -18.88 4.08
N ASP A 739 25.39 -19.54 5.23
CA ASP A 739 26.39 -20.58 5.36
C ASP A 739 25.94 -21.84 4.60
N GLU A 740 26.88 -22.66 4.12
CA GLU A 740 26.58 -23.87 3.33
C GLU A 740 25.53 -24.81 3.97
N PRO A 741 25.54 -25.05 5.30
CA PRO A 741 24.51 -25.88 5.94
C PRO A 741 23.08 -25.29 5.82
N ASP A 742 22.94 -23.97 5.83
CA ASP A 742 21.65 -23.29 5.70
C ASP A 742 21.13 -23.38 4.26
N ILE A 743 22.04 -23.25 3.29
CA ILE A 743 21.72 -23.44 1.86
C ILE A 743 21.21 -24.87 1.64
N GLU A 744 21.94 -25.88 2.11
CA GLU A 744 21.55 -27.29 1.94
C GLU A 744 20.24 -27.62 2.67
N ALA A 745 20.01 -27.06 3.86
CA ALA A 745 18.76 -27.24 4.60
C ALA A 745 17.55 -26.67 3.84
N ARG A 746 17.67 -25.46 3.26
CA ARG A 746 16.61 -24.85 2.45
C ARG A 746 16.38 -25.62 1.15
N LEU A 747 17.44 -26.06 0.48
CA LEU A 747 17.31 -26.87 -0.74
C LEU A 747 16.66 -28.23 -0.48
N ALA A 748 16.95 -28.86 0.66
CA ALA A 748 16.28 -30.11 1.05
C ALA A 748 14.77 -29.92 1.23
N VAL A 749 14.34 -28.80 1.84
CA VAL A 749 12.92 -28.43 1.95
C VAL A 749 12.31 -28.20 0.57
N PHE A 750 13.00 -27.44 -0.29
CA PHE A 750 12.55 -27.15 -1.66
C PHE A 750 12.34 -28.44 -2.46
N ALA A 751 13.33 -29.33 -2.49
CA ALA A 751 13.26 -30.60 -3.23
C ALA A 751 12.16 -31.52 -2.69
N ALA A 752 12.05 -31.69 -1.37
CA ALA A 752 11.01 -32.51 -0.76
C ALA A 752 9.60 -31.95 -1.01
N ALA A 753 9.44 -30.62 -1.03
CA ALA A 753 8.18 -29.97 -1.35
C ALA A 753 7.79 -30.13 -2.83
N MET A 754 8.76 -30.15 -3.75
CA MET A 754 8.50 -30.42 -5.16
C MET A 754 7.90 -31.82 -5.36
N ASP A 755 8.50 -32.84 -4.72
CA ASP A 755 8.07 -34.23 -4.84
C ASP A 755 6.72 -34.52 -4.14
N SER A 756 6.43 -33.79 -3.06
CA SER A 756 5.19 -33.97 -2.28
C SER A 756 4.01 -33.13 -2.78
N THR A 757 4.23 -32.19 -3.70
CA THR A 757 3.16 -31.39 -4.30
C THR A 757 2.25 -32.29 -5.15
N SER A 758 0.95 -32.30 -4.83
CA SER A 758 -0.02 -33.23 -5.45
C SER A 758 -1.27 -32.50 -5.91
N VAL A 759 -1.93 -33.01 -6.96
CA VAL A 759 -3.27 -32.54 -7.35
C VAL A 759 -4.31 -33.00 -6.32
N ALA A 760 -5.15 -32.07 -5.87
CA ALA A 760 -6.25 -32.31 -4.95
C ALA A 760 -7.60 -32.30 -5.70
N GLY A 761 -8.52 -33.20 -5.32
CA GLY A 761 -9.88 -33.21 -5.85
C GLY A 761 -10.70 -32.02 -5.33
N ILE A 762 -11.46 -31.37 -6.22
CA ILE A 762 -12.44 -30.34 -5.82
C ILE A 762 -13.70 -31.06 -5.31
N PRO A 763 -14.25 -30.70 -4.14
CA PRO A 763 -15.48 -31.30 -3.63
C PRO A 763 -16.65 -31.13 -4.61
N ASP A 764 -17.43 -32.19 -4.85
CA ASP A 764 -18.63 -32.13 -5.67
C ASP A 764 -19.74 -31.35 -4.95
N LEU A 765 -20.19 -30.25 -5.58
CA LEU A 765 -21.21 -29.36 -5.03
C LEU A 765 -22.61 -29.99 -5.02
N THR A 766 -22.84 -31.10 -5.73
CA THR A 766 -24.15 -31.78 -5.76
C THR A 766 -24.52 -32.43 -4.43
N ALA A 767 -23.55 -32.69 -3.55
CA ALA A 767 -23.77 -33.28 -2.24
C ALA A 767 -23.86 -32.25 -1.08
N ALA A 768 -23.69 -30.96 -1.36
CA ALA A 768 -23.49 -29.93 -0.33
C ALA A 768 -24.64 -28.89 -0.30
N THR A 769 -25.82 -29.30 0.16
CA THR A 769 -26.92 -28.39 0.56
C THR A 769 -26.63 -27.59 1.84
N THR A 770 -25.40 -27.66 2.38
CA THR A 770 -25.03 -27.11 3.69
C THR A 770 -23.72 -26.29 3.67
N LEU A 771 -23.25 -25.86 2.50
CA LEU A 771 -22.23 -24.80 2.49
C LEU A 771 -22.89 -23.49 2.94
N PRO A 772 -22.32 -22.76 3.92
CA PRO A 772 -22.87 -21.48 4.36
C PRO A 772 -23.04 -20.57 3.14
N THR A 773 -24.25 -20.11 2.89
CA THR A 773 -24.44 -19.00 1.95
C THR A 773 -23.77 -17.77 2.54
N ASP A 774 -23.15 -16.91 1.73
CA ASP A 774 -22.50 -15.68 2.25
C ASP A 774 -23.51 -14.77 3.02
N ALA A 775 -24.80 -14.96 2.76
CA ALA A 775 -25.92 -14.35 3.48
C ALA A 775 -26.07 -14.83 4.94
N ASP A 776 -25.56 -16.02 5.25
CA ASP A 776 -25.57 -16.69 6.57
C ASP A 776 -24.28 -16.48 7.37
N SER A 777 -23.38 -15.59 6.92
CA SER A 777 -22.34 -15.06 7.80
C SER A 777 -23.05 -14.30 8.93
N GLY A 778 -23.26 -14.97 10.06
CA GLY A 778 -24.05 -14.56 11.23
C GLY A 778 -23.56 -13.31 11.96
N HIS A 779 -23.11 -12.29 11.24
CA HIS A 779 -22.87 -10.94 11.73
C HIS A 779 -24.21 -10.28 12.05
N SER A 780 -24.77 -10.66 13.20
CA SER A 780 -25.81 -9.88 13.86
C SER A 780 -25.33 -8.44 13.97
N VAL A 781 -26.23 -7.47 13.77
CA VAL A 781 -25.94 -6.06 13.99
C VAL A 781 -25.21 -5.89 15.32
N PRO A 782 -23.97 -5.35 15.35
CA PRO A 782 -23.21 -5.20 16.58
C PRO A 782 -24.05 -4.47 17.63
N ALA A 783 -24.07 -4.97 18.87
CA ALA A 783 -24.93 -4.41 19.93
C ALA A 783 -24.78 -2.88 20.08
N ILE A 784 -23.55 -2.39 19.91
CA ILE A 784 -23.21 -0.96 19.97
C ILE A 784 -23.96 -0.11 18.94
N VAL A 785 -24.33 -0.68 17.79
CA VAL A 785 -25.12 0.02 16.76
C VAL A 785 -26.52 0.29 17.28
N GLY A 786 -27.14 -0.66 17.99
CA GLY A 786 -28.44 -0.49 18.61
C GLY A 786 -28.39 0.48 19.79
N GLU A 787 -27.39 0.34 20.67
CA GLU A 787 -27.22 1.16 21.88
C GLU A 787 -26.97 2.64 21.58
N LEU A 788 -26.19 2.93 20.53
CA LEU A 788 -25.85 4.30 20.12
C LEU A 788 -26.67 4.80 18.93
N SER A 789 -27.77 4.11 18.60
CA SER A 789 -28.71 4.60 17.59
C SER A 789 -29.36 5.89 18.07
N ARG A 790 -29.18 6.96 17.31
CA ARG A 790 -29.87 8.24 17.53
C ARG A 790 -30.90 8.51 16.42
N PRO A 791 -31.98 9.26 16.71
CA PRO A 791 -32.98 9.63 15.69
C PRO A 791 -32.41 10.56 14.62
N ASP A 792 -31.43 11.39 14.98
CA ASP A 792 -30.71 12.31 14.11
C ASP A 792 -29.48 11.62 13.48
N ALA A 793 -29.47 11.56 12.15
CA ALA A 793 -28.43 10.88 11.37
C ALA A 793 -27.30 11.84 10.97
N GLY A 794 -26.62 12.43 11.96
CA GLY A 794 -25.41 13.22 11.75
C GLY A 794 -24.20 12.39 11.28
N VAL A 795 -23.07 13.07 11.07
CA VAL A 795 -21.82 12.45 10.62
C VAL A 795 -21.28 11.43 11.64
N GLU A 796 -21.48 11.74 12.92
CA GLU A 796 -21.10 10.98 14.12
C GLU A 796 -21.98 9.74 14.38
N CYS A 797 -23.10 9.58 13.68
CA CYS A 797 -24.04 8.48 13.94
C CYS A 797 -23.47 7.11 13.51
N VAL A 798 -23.20 6.26 14.50
CA VAL A 798 -22.68 4.88 14.30
C VAL A 798 -23.66 4.03 13.49
N ALA A 799 -24.97 4.16 13.73
CA ALA A 799 -25.99 3.40 13.02
C ALA A 799 -26.18 3.82 11.55
N ARG A 800 -25.92 5.09 11.24
CA ARG A 800 -25.82 5.57 9.85
C ARG A 800 -24.61 4.94 9.19
N PHE A 801 -23.43 5.09 9.79
CA PHE A 801 -22.17 4.58 9.25
C PHE A 801 -22.21 3.06 9.04
N TRP A 802 -22.72 2.27 10.00
CA TRP A 802 -22.91 0.83 9.85
C TRP A 802 -23.77 0.46 8.63
N GLY A 803 -24.87 1.19 8.44
CA GLY A 803 -25.80 0.98 7.33
C GLY A 803 -25.29 1.41 5.96
N GLN A 804 -24.42 2.42 5.92
CA GLN A 804 -23.94 3.02 4.67
C GLN A 804 -22.54 2.53 4.26
N ALA A 805 -21.65 2.26 5.20
CA ALA A 805 -20.26 1.89 4.93
C ALA A 805 -19.82 0.63 5.69
N GLY A 806 -20.21 0.48 6.95
CA GLY A 806 -19.73 -0.60 7.82
C GLY A 806 -20.03 -2.00 7.30
N GLN A 807 -21.28 -2.28 6.88
CA GLN A 807 -21.65 -3.58 6.31
C GLN A 807 -20.91 -3.92 5.01
N PRO A 808 -20.91 -3.06 3.96
CA PRO A 808 -20.12 -3.31 2.77
C PRO A 808 -18.63 -3.53 3.06
N LEU A 809 -18.03 -2.71 3.93
CA LEU A 809 -16.62 -2.82 4.29
C LEU A 809 -16.31 -4.15 5.01
N LEU A 810 -17.16 -4.55 5.96
CA LEU A 810 -16.99 -5.81 6.70
C LEU A 810 -17.06 -7.02 5.77
N ARG A 811 -17.91 -6.97 4.74
CA ARG A 811 -18.09 -8.04 3.75
C ARG A 811 -17.10 -7.97 2.58
N GLY A 812 -16.21 -6.98 2.55
CA GLY A 812 -15.27 -6.77 1.43
C GLY A 812 -15.94 -6.28 0.14
N GLU A 813 -17.19 -5.83 0.19
CA GLU A 813 -18.01 -5.38 -0.94
C GLU A 813 -17.79 -3.88 -1.21
N THR A 814 -16.53 -3.51 -1.40
CA THR A 814 -16.13 -2.11 -1.58
C THR A 814 -16.67 -1.50 -2.88
N ASP A 815 -17.08 -2.33 -3.84
CA ASP A 815 -17.77 -1.93 -5.06
C ASP A 815 -19.18 -1.36 -4.81
N GLU A 816 -19.79 -1.65 -3.67
CA GLU A 816 -21.02 -0.97 -3.24
C GLU A 816 -20.78 0.47 -2.81
N LEU A 817 -19.55 0.82 -2.43
CA LEU A 817 -19.20 2.17 -2.01
C LEU A 817 -19.01 3.07 -3.23
N THR A 818 -19.54 4.29 -3.14
CA THR A 818 -19.42 5.34 -4.15
C THR A 818 -18.80 6.55 -3.49
N ALA A 819 -18.23 7.45 -4.28
CA ALA A 819 -17.87 8.77 -3.78
C ALA A 819 -19.13 9.45 -3.21
N ASP A 820 -19.06 9.88 -1.96
CA ASP A 820 -20.18 10.50 -1.24
C ASP A 820 -19.68 11.59 -0.25
N PRO A 821 -20.58 12.48 0.23
CA PRO A 821 -20.19 13.57 1.12
C PRO A 821 -19.54 13.13 2.43
N TYR A 822 -19.84 11.93 2.94
CA TYR A 822 -19.22 11.43 4.17
C TYR A 822 -17.79 11.01 3.91
N LEU A 823 -17.53 10.25 2.83
CA LEU A 823 -16.16 9.88 2.44
C LEU A 823 -15.31 11.11 2.12
N ALA A 824 -15.89 12.14 1.50
CA ALA A 824 -15.18 13.39 1.20
C ALA A 824 -14.62 14.09 2.46
N THR A 825 -15.28 13.94 3.61
CA THR A 825 -14.80 14.49 4.89
C THR A 825 -13.75 13.62 5.59
N GLY A 826 -13.60 12.36 5.20
CA GLY A 826 -12.73 11.40 5.89
C GLY A 826 -13.17 11.02 7.31
N THR A 827 -14.39 11.41 7.71
CA THR A 827 -14.90 11.21 9.07
C THR A 827 -15.38 9.78 9.32
N ILE A 828 -15.03 9.24 10.49
CA ILE A 828 -15.45 7.92 10.94
C ILE A 828 -15.95 8.04 12.39
N PRO A 829 -17.17 7.57 12.72
CA PRO A 829 -17.62 7.54 14.11
C PRO A 829 -16.70 6.73 15.04
N PRO A 830 -16.61 7.09 16.32
CA PRO A 830 -15.87 6.28 17.29
C PRO A 830 -16.50 4.89 17.45
N LEU A 831 -15.75 3.94 18.03
CA LEU A 831 -16.17 2.56 18.33
C LEU A 831 -16.48 1.66 17.11
N THR A 832 -16.22 2.13 15.89
CA THR A 832 -16.39 1.34 14.65
C THR A 832 -15.44 0.14 14.56
N ALA A 833 -14.37 0.09 15.35
CA ALA A 833 -13.52 -1.09 15.51
C ALA A 833 -14.30 -2.33 16.04
N MET A 834 -15.39 -2.11 16.78
CA MET A 834 -16.24 -3.18 17.33
C MET A 834 -17.07 -3.91 16.27
N PHE A 835 -17.03 -3.46 15.02
CA PHE A 835 -17.70 -4.13 13.90
C PHE A 835 -16.95 -5.37 13.41
N ARG A 836 -15.66 -5.46 13.72
CA ARG A 836 -14.78 -6.48 13.20
C ARG A 836 -14.69 -7.66 14.16
N ASP A 837 -14.68 -8.85 13.58
CA ASP A 837 -14.35 -10.10 14.25
C ASP A 837 -12.98 -10.58 13.76
N VAL A 838 -11.96 -10.57 14.63
CA VAL A 838 -10.61 -11.06 14.31
C VAL A 838 -10.37 -12.50 14.78
N SER A 839 -11.40 -13.20 15.25
CA SER A 839 -11.26 -14.58 15.77
C SER A 839 -10.80 -15.60 14.73
N GLY A 840 -11.05 -15.35 13.45
CA GLY A 840 -10.57 -16.19 12.35
C GLY A 840 -9.05 -16.17 12.15
N ALA A 841 -8.34 -15.19 12.71
CA ALA A 841 -6.92 -14.94 12.42
C ALA A 841 -5.94 -15.49 13.44
N ARG A 842 -6.41 -16.28 14.41
CA ARG A 842 -5.59 -16.90 15.46
C ARG A 842 -6.10 -18.30 15.76
N THR A 843 -5.20 -19.15 16.27
CA THR A 843 -5.49 -20.55 16.65
C THR A 843 -5.54 -20.75 18.16
N THR A 844 -5.16 -19.74 18.93
CA THR A 844 -5.12 -19.76 20.39
C THR A 844 -6.03 -18.68 20.98
N PHE A 845 -6.41 -18.83 22.24
CA PHE A 845 -7.32 -17.94 22.96
C PHE A 845 -6.94 -17.82 24.45
N LEU A 846 -7.38 -16.76 25.12
CA LEU A 846 -7.19 -16.56 26.56
C LEU A 846 -8.37 -17.12 27.34
N GLU A 847 -8.11 -18.03 28.27
CA GLU A 847 -9.10 -18.52 29.23
C GLU A 847 -8.76 -18.03 30.65
N PHE A 848 -9.78 -17.61 31.39
CA PHE A 848 -9.63 -17.14 32.77
C PHE A 848 -9.29 -18.29 33.72
N ASP A 849 -8.24 -18.10 34.51
CA ASP A 849 -7.81 -19.03 35.57
C ASP A 849 -8.10 -18.46 36.96
N PRO A 850 -9.25 -18.80 37.58
CA PRO A 850 -9.59 -18.28 38.90
C PRO A 850 -8.63 -18.75 40.01
N ALA A 851 -7.96 -19.90 39.84
CA ALA A 851 -7.12 -20.49 40.89
C ALA A 851 -5.79 -19.76 41.08
N THR A 852 -5.27 -19.15 40.02
CA THR A 852 -3.98 -18.45 40.02
C THR A 852 -4.13 -16.93 39.97
N CYS A 853 -5.37 -16.43 39.95
CA CYS A 853 -5.67 -15.01 39.87
C CYS A 853 -5.52 -14.32 41.24
N ASP A 854 -4.70 -13.27 41.29
CA ASP A 854 -4.51 -12.41 42.46
C ASP A 854 -5.24 -11.06 42.34
N GLY A 855 -5.99 -10.84 41.26
CA GLY A 855 -6.69 -9.58 40.97
C GLY A 855 -5.76 -8.43 40.54
N ASN A 856 -4.53 -8.73 40.12
CA ASN A 856 -3.59 -7.70 39.68
C ASN A 856 -4.00 -7.04 38.35
N GLY A 857 -4.06 -5.71 38.35
CA GLY A 857 -4.43 -4.90 37.18
C GLY A 857 -3.53 -5.06 35.95
N ALA A 858 -2.31 -5.58 36.10
CA ALA A 858 -1.46 -5.95 34.97
C ALA A 858 -2.18 -6.90 33.99
N LEU A 859 -3.08 -7.76 34.48
CA LEU A 859 -3.79 -8.77 33.70
C LEU A 859 -4.62 -8.21 32.53
N TRP A 860 -5.22 -7.03 32.71
CA TRP A 860 -6.03 -6.38 31.68
C TRP A 860 -5.37 -5.11 31.12
N THR A 861 -4.55 -4.41 31.91
CA THR A 861 -3.86 -3.19 31.45
C THR A 861 -2.74 -3.45 30.45
N SER A 862 -2.18 -4.66 30.45
CA SER A 862 -1.18 -5.07 29.45
C SER A 862 -1.78 -5.55 28.13
N CYS A 863 -3.10 -5.64 28.02
CA CYS A 863 -3.76 -6.00 26.77
C CYS A 863 -3.69 -4.82 25.77
N PRO A 864 -2.99 -4.94 24.63
CA PRO A 864 -2.85 -3.83 23.69
C PRO A 864 -4.18 -3.49 22.98
N ASP A 865 -5.11 -4.44 22.90
CA ASP A 865 -6.40 -4.29 22.23
C ASP A 865 -7.56 -3.98 23.19
N GLY A 866 -7.31 -3.92 24.51
CA GLY A 866 -8.38 -3.78 25.51
C GLY A 866 -9.41 -4.92 25.49
N SER A 867 -9.03 -6.10 24.96
CA SER A 867 -9.94 -7.24 24.81
C SER A 867 -10.12 -8.04 26.10
N VAL A 868 -9.33 -7.80 27.13
CA VAL A 868 -9.48 -8.41 28.47
C VAL A 868 -10.07 -7.36 29.39
N VAL A 869 -11.25 -7.64 29.96
CA VAL A 869 -11.95 -6.71 30.85
C VAL A 869 -12.15 -7.32 32.23
N PRO A 870 -11.90 -6.57 33.31
CA PRO A 870 -12.24 -7.01 34.66
C PRO A 870 -13.73 -6.83 34.93
N MET A 871 -14.27 -7.71 35.78
CA MET A 871 -15.57 -7.58 36.40
C MET A 871 -15.40 -7.70 37.90
N VAL A 872 -15.79 -6.66 38.64
CA VAL A 872 -15.81 -6.65 40.10
C VAL A 872 -17.22 -6.35 40.55
N ALA A 873 -17.84 -7.30 41.25
CA ALA A 873 -19.23 -7.19 41.69
C ALA A 873 -19.49 -7.95 42.99
N SER A 874 -20.34 -7.39 43.85
CA SER A 874 -20.88 -8.11 44.99
C SER A 874 -21.79 -9.27 44.56
N ALA A 875 -21.85 -10.33 45.36
CA ALA A 875 -22.75 -11.47 45.13
C ALA A 875 -24.22 -11.02 44.98
N ARG A 876 -24.63 -9.99 45.75
CA ARG A 876 -25.98 -9.42 45.67
C ARG A 876 -26.25 -8.80 44.30
N SER A 877 -25.32 -8.00 43.81
CA SER A 877 -25.44 -7.32 42.52
C SER A 877 -25.55 -8.31 41.36
N LEU A 878 -24.80 -9.42 41.41
CA LEU A 878 -24.89 -10.49 40.41
C LEU A 878 -26.25 -11.18 40.46
N ILE A 879 -26.75 -11.56 41.65
CA ILE A 879 -28.07 -12.19 41.80
C ILE A 879 -29.19 -11.27 41.30
N ASP A 880 -29.18 -9.99 41.69
CA ASP A 880 -30.18 -9.02 41.24
C ASP A 880 -30.15 -8.84 39.71
N THR A 881 -28.95 -8.88 39.11
CA THR A 881 -28.77 -8.83 37.65
C THR A 881 -29.35 -10.07 36.99
N GLY A 882 -29.11 -11.27 37.54
CA GLY A 882 -29.70 -12.50 37.02
C GLY A 882 -31.22 -12.52 37.10
N ILE A 883 -31.81 -12.01 38.19
CA ILE A 883 -33.28 -11.85 38.31
C ILE A 883 -33.81 -10.92 37.23
N ARG A 884 -33.14 -9.78 37.00
CA ARG A 884 -33.53 -8.82 35.95
C ARG A 884 -33.49 -9.46 34.55
N LEU A 885 -32.38 -10.12 34.22
CA LEU A 885 -32.19 -10.77 32.91
C LEU A 885 -33.19 -11.91 32.67
N ALA A 886 -33.52 -12.69 33.71
CA ALA A 886 -34.55 -13.72 33.61
C ALA A 886 -35.95 -13.11 33.36
N GLY A 887 -36.26 -11.99 34.03
CA GLY A 887 -37.49 -11.24 33.78
C GLY A 887 -37.59 -10.66 32.35
N GLU A 888 -36.49 -10.11 31.83
CA GLU A 888 -36.40 -9.64 30.42
C GLU A 888 -36.58 -10.79 29.41
N ALA A 889 -36.18 -12.01 29.77
CA ALA A 889 -36.40 -13.22 28.99
C ALA A 889 -37.83 -13.78 29.10
N GLY A 890 -38.73 -13.10 29.83
CA GLY A 890 -40.13 -13.48 30.00
C GLY A 890 -40.40 -14.41 31.19
N ASP A 891 -39.39 -14.73 32.00
CA ASP A 891 -39.56 -15.56 33.19
C ASP A 891 -39.80 -14.71 34.44
N THR A 892 -41.07 -14.38 34.67
CA THR A 892 -41.48 -13.62 35.85
C THR A 892 -41.32 -14.40 37.16
N ALA A 893 -41.19 -15.74 37.11
CA ALA A 893 -41.04 -16.57 38.31
C ALA A 893 -39.70 -16.32 39.02
N ALA A 894 -38.68 -15.87 38.29
CA ALA A 894 -37.37 -15.49 38.82
C ALA A 894 -37.43 -14.39 39.90
N THR A 895 -38.46 -13.53 39.86
CA THR A 895 -38.66 -12.46 40.86
C THR A 895 -38.93 -13.01 42.27
N THR A 896 -39.39 -14.25 42.40
CA THR A 896 -39.59 -14.94 43.69
C THR A 896 -38.28 -15.03 44.48
N LEU A 897 -37.14 -15.16 43.78
CA LEU A 897 -35.81 -15.23 44.37
C LEU A 897 -35.39 -13.92 45.07
N ALA A 898 -35.98 -12.78 44.69
CA ALA A 898 -35.68 -11.47 45.30
C ALA A 898 -35.93 -11.45 46.81
N SER A 899 -36.90 -12.24 47.29
CA SER A 899 -37.25 -12.38 48.70
C SER A 899 -36.14 -12.98 49.56
N ILE A 900 -35.25 -13.79 48.97
CA ILE A 900 -34.13 -14.44 49.65
C ILE A 900 -32.76 -14.03 49.12
N ALA A 901 -32.68 -13.22 48.06
CA ALA A 901 -31.45 -12.81 47.41
C ALA A 901 -30.40 -12.21 48.37
N GLY A 902 -30.83 -11.51 49.43
CA GLY A 902 -29.93 -10.97 50.45
C GLY A 902 -29.31 -12.05 51.34
N LYS A 903 -30.11 -13.06 51.72
CA LYS A 903 -29.64 -14.22 52.49
C LYS A 903 -28.70 -15.08 51.64
N LEU A 904 -29.04 -15.26 50.37
CA LEU A 904 -28.22 -15.99 49.40
C LEU A 904 -26.87 -15.29 49.17
N ALA A 905 -26.86 -13.97 48.95
CA ALA A 905 -25.64 -13.19 48.80
C ALA A 905 -24.74 -13.25 50.05
N ALA A 906 -25.32 -13.10 51.24
CA ALA A 906 -24.58 -13.21 52.49
C ALA A 906 -23.97 -14.62 52.68
N ARG A 907 -24.68 -15.66 52.23
CA ARG A 907 -24.19 -17.04 52.26
C ARG A 907 -23.05 -17.26 51.28
N VAL A 908 -23.16 -16.75 50.05
CA VAL A 908 -22.07 -16.77 49.06
C VAL A 908 -20.80 -16.13 49.61
N ASN A 909 -20.89 -14.93 50.19
CA ASN A 909 -19.73 -14.27 50.81
C ASN A 909 -19.12 -15.10 51.94
N ARG A 910 -19.93 -15.80 52.74
CA ARG A 910 -19.44 -16.68 53.80
C ARG A 910 -18.68 -17.88 53.24
N ILE A 911 -19.21 -18.55 52.23
CA ILE A 911 -18.57 -19.71 51.57
C ILE A 911 -17.22 -19.30 50.99
N VAL A 912 -17.17 -18.17 50.28
CA VAL A 912 -15.94 -17.66 49.66
C VAL A 912 -14.91 -17.22 50.72
N LYS A 913 -15.37 -16.64 51.83
CA LYS A 913 -14.51 -16.25 52.96
C LYS A 913 -13.92 -17.44 53.71
N SER A 914 -14.68 -18.54 53.87
CA SER A 914 -14.23 -19.75 54.55
C SER A 914 -13.40 -20.70 53.68
N ALA A 915 -13.38 -20.48 52.36
CA ALA A 915 -12.60 -21.30 51.43
C ALA A 915 -11.11 -21.26 51.75
N THR A 916 -10.47 -22.42 51.62
CA THR A 916 -9.02 -22.60 51.81
C THR A 916 -8.39 -23.21 50.56
N THR A 917 -7.06 -23.31 50.50
CA THR A 917 -6.37 -24.02 49.42
C THR A 917 -6.66 -25.52 49.39
N ALA A 918 -7.01 -26.13 50.54
CA ALA A 918 -7.38 -27.54 50.64
C ALA A 918 -8.86 -27.81 50.30
N ASP A 919 -9.73 -26.80 50.51
CA ASP A 919 -11.16 -26.85 50.23
C ASP A 919 -11.59 -25.53 49.57
N PRO A 920 -11.39 -25.39 48.24
CA PRO A 920 -11.66 -24.15 47.53
C PRO A 920 -13.16 -23.97 47.27
N ALA A 921 -13.63 -22.71 47.30
CA ALA A 921 -15.00 -22.40 46.90
C ALA A 921 -15.23 -22.74 45.42
N PRO A 922 -16.47 -23.13 45.04
CA PRO A 922 -16.83 -23.23 43.62
C PRO A 922 -16.56 -21.92 42.88
N THR A 923 -15.86 -22.01 41.74
CA THR A 923 -15.50 -20.84 40.91
C THR A 923 -16.55 -20.53 39.85
N GLU A 924 -17.36 -21.51 39.44
CA GLU A 924 -18.52 -21.26 38.59
C GLU A 924 -19.65 -20.65 39.44
N LEU A 925 -20.16 -19.48 39.04
CA LEU A 925 -21.18 -18.77 39.81
C LEU A 925 -22.44 -19.62 39.98
N GLY A 926 -22.83 -20.40 38.98
CA GLY A 926 -23.98 -21.31 39.08
C GLY A 926 -23.83 -22.31 40.22
N ARG A 927 -22.70 -23.02 40.28
CA ARG A 927 -22.40 -23.98 41.36
C ARG A 927 -22.33 -23.29 42.72
N LEU A 928 -21.72 -22.11 42.78
CA LEU A 928 -21.62 -21.32 44.01
C LEU A 928 -23.01 -20.93 44.53
N LEU A 929 -23.92 -20.55 43.64
CA LEU A 929 -25.31 -20.23 43.98
C LEU A 929 -26.11 -21.46 44.41
N THR A 930 -25.93 -22.61 43.76
CA THR A 930 -26.57 -23.88 44.17
C THR A 930 -26.15 -24.27 45.59
N VAL A 931 -24.85 -24.31 45.88
CA VAL A 931 -24.34 -24.65 47.22
C VAL A 931 -24.83 -23.64 48.27
N ALA A 932 -24.87 -22.35 47.93
CA ALA A 932 -25.38 -21.33 48.82
C ALA A 932 -26.89 -21.46 49.06
N PHE A 933 -27.66 -21.86 48.03
CA PHE A 933 -29.11 -22.07 48.12
C PHE A 933 -29.44 -23.27 49.00
N ASP A 934 -28.78 -24.41 48.77
CA ASP A 934 -28.98 -25.64 49.57
C ASP A 934 -28.76 -25.37 51.06
N GLN A 935 -27.74 -24.60 51.42
CA GLN A 935 -27.46 -24.19 52.82
C GLN A 935 -28.42 -23.13 53.37
N VAL A 936 -29.14 -22.40 52.52
CA VAL A 936 -30.17 -21.44 52.92
C VAL A 936 -31.52 -22.13 53.10
N THR A 937 -31.77 -23.21 52.37
CA THR A 937 -33.01 -23.99 52.39
C THR A 937 -32.89 -25.31 53.17
N GLU A 938 -31.75 -25.55 53.81
CA GLU A 938 -31.51 -26.71 54.68
C GLU A 938 -32.62 -26.83 55.74
N GLY A 939 -33.30 -27.98 55.78
CA GLY A 939 -34.41 -28.24 56.69
C GLY A 939 -35.80 -27.79 56.20
N THR A 940 -35.93 -27.32 54.95
CA THR A 940 -37.25 -27.10 54.31
C THR A 940 -37.69 -28.33 53.51
N ASP A 941 -39.01 -28.57 53.44
CA ASP A 941 -39.58 -29.69 52.69
C ASP A 941 -39.43 -29.44 51.16
N PRO A 942 -38.75 -30.32 50.39
CA PRO A 942 -38.63 -30.17 48.95
C PRO A 942 -39.99 -30.23 48.21
N GLU A 943 -41.01 -30.84 48.82
CA GLU A 943 -42.35 -30.93 48.26
C GLU A 943 -43.19 -29.65 48.48
N ASP A 944 -42.73 -28.71 49.32
CA ASP A 944 -43.38 -27.42 49.56
C ASP A 944 -43.45 -26.58 48.27
N ASP A 945 -44.65 -26.11 47.94
CA ASP A 945 -44.93 -25.29 46.75
C ASP A 945 -44.05 -24.02 46.71
N ARG A 946 -43.73 -23.45 47.88
CA ARG A 946 -42.83 -22.31 47.96
C ARG A 946 -41.39 -22.69 47.62
N GLN A 947 -40.93 -23.83 48.09
CA GLN A 947 -39.58 -24.33 47.84
C GLN A 947 -39.41 -24.69 46.36
N LYS A 948 -40.39 -25.36 45.74
CA LYS A 948 -40.41 -25.63 44.28
C LYS A 948 -40.31 -24.36 43.43
N ARG A 949 -41.05 -23.30 43.81
CA ARG A 949 -40.99 -21.99 43.13
C ARG A 949 -39.62 -21.31 43.29
N LEU A 950 -38.99 -21.44 44.44
CA LEU A 950 -37.65 -20.88 44.69
C LEU A 950 -36.57 -21.63 43.92
N THR A 951 -36.64 -22.96 43.84
CA THR A 951 -35.73 -23.78 43.04
C THR A 951 -35.84 -23.43 41.55
N ALA A 952 -37.07 -23.38 41.02
CA ALA A 952 -37.29 -22.97 39.63
C ALA A 952 -36.76 -21.55 39.36
N ALA A 953 -37.01 -20.60 40.29
CA ALA A 953 -36.49 -19.24 40.18
C ALA A 953 -34.95 -19.17 40.22
N LEU A 954 -34.30 -20.04 41.00
CA LEU A 954 -32.84 -20.16 41.03
C LEU A 954 -32.31 -20.71 39.71
N ASP A 955 -32.93 -21.76 39.15
CA ASP A 955 -32.53 -22.35 37.87
C ASP A 955 -32.62 -21.33 36.73
N SER A 956 -33.66 -20.49 36.73
CA SER A 956 -33.79 -19.39 35.78
C SER A 956 -32.68 -18.35 35.93
N VAL A 957 -32.29 -18.01 37.16
CA VAL A 957 -31.16 -17.10 37.42
C VAL A 957 -29.82 -17.74 37.02
N ILE A 958 -29.58 -18.99 37.38
CA ILE A 958 -28.38 -19.75 37.00
C ILE A 958 -28.25 -19.87 35.48
N THR A 959 -29.36 -20.03 34.77
CA THR A 959 -29.39 -20.06 33.30
C THR A 959 -28.85 -18.76 32.69
N GLN A 960 -29.10 -17.60 33.33
CA GLN A 960 -28.65 -16.30 32.83
C GLN A 960 -27.20 -15.96 33.21
N ILE A 961 -26.80 -16.19 34.46
CA ILE A 961 -25.50 -15.72 34.99
C ILE A 961 -24.55 -16.83 35.44
N GLY A 962 -24.98 -18.08 35.48
CA GLY A 962 -24.25 -19.18 36.10
C GLY A 962 -22.92 -19.53 35.42
N ALA A 963 -22.77 -19.17 34.13
CA ALA A 963 -21.56 -19.40 33.35
C ALA A 963 -20.38 -18.51 33.77
N ILE A 964 -20.63 -17.42 34.51
CA ILE A 964 -19.58 -16.51 34.98
C ILE A 964 -18.63 -17.27 35.93
N VAL A 965 -17.34 -17.18 35.65
CA VAL A 965 -16.29 -17.73 36.51
C VAL A 965 -15.79 -16.61 37.42
N VAL A 966 -15.84 -16.82 38.73
CA VAL A 966 -15.46 -15.85 39.76
C VAL A 966 -14.37 -16.39 40.67
N CYS A 967 -13.57 -15.49 41.25
CA CYS A 967 -12.62 -15.82 42.30
C CYS A 967 -12.58 -14.77 43.43
N ARG A 968 -11.99 -15.20 44.55
CA ARG A 968 -11.59 -14.35 45.67
C ARG A 968 -10.22 -13.76 45.38
N THR A 969 -10.05 -12.46 45.58
CA THR A 969 -8.76 -11.80 45.41
C THR A 969 -8.37 -11.02 46.68
N PRO A 970 -7.07 -10.84 46.95
CA PRO A 970 -6.61 -10.04 48.08
C PRO A 970 -7.17 -8.61 48.06
N VAL A 971 -7.18 -7.97 46.88
CA VAL A 971 -7.53 -6.56 46.75
C VAL A 971 -9.05 -6.32 46.83
N PHE A 972 -9.84 -7.08 46.07
CA PHE A 972 -11.28 -6.80 45.94
C PHE A 972 -12.14 -7.52 46.99
N PHE A 973 -11.63 -8.61 47.57
CA PHE A 973 -12.37 -9.38 48.57
C PHE A 973 -11.78 -9.23 49.97
N ASP A 974 -10.52 -9.60 50.19
CA ASP A 974 -9.94 -9.67 51.54
C ASP A 974 -9.79 -8.30 52.18
N ASP A 975 -9.24 -7.33 51.44
CA ASP A 975 -9.05 -5.98 51.96
C ASP A 975 -10.39 -5.26 52.16
N ALA A 976 -11.38 -5.49 51.30
CA ALA A 976 -12.74 -4.99 51.49
C ALA A 976 -13.40 -5.58 52.76
N GLU A 977 -13.31 -6.90 52.96
CA GLU A 977 -13.83 -7.57 54.17
C GLU A 977 -13.16 -7.10 55.46
N LYS A 978 -11.87 -6.70 55.42
CA LYS A 978 -11.17 -6.10 56.58
C LYS A 978 -11.74 -4.72 56.92
N ILE A 979 -12.14 -3.93 55.92
CA ILE A 979 -12.70 -2.59 56.11
C ILE A 979 -14.15 -2.68 56.57
N THR A 980 -14.97 -3.51 55.92
CA THR A 980 -16.38 -3.71 56.25
C THR A 980 -16.77 -5.16 56.01
N SER A 981 -17.16 -5.86 57.07
CA SER A 981 -17.58 -7.27 56.96
C SER A 981 -18.78 -7.42 56.03
N GLY A 982 -18.72 -8.38 55.11
CA GLY A 982 -19.74 -8.61 54.09
C GLY A 982 -19.60 -7.74 52.84
N SER A 983 -18.58 -6.88 52.76
CA SER A 983 -18.33 -6.01 51.59
C SER A 983 -17.39 -6.60 50.54
N GLY A 984 -16.91 -7.84 50.73
CA GLY A 984 -16.07 -8.52 49.72
C GLY A 984 -16.77 -8.65 48.37
N GLU A 985 -16.04 -8.30 47.30
CA GLU A 985 -16.52 -8.39 45.93
C GLU A 985 -15.85 -9.55 45.17
N LEU A 986 -16.63 -10.20 44.31
CA LEU A 986 -16.17 -11.28 43.47
C LEU A 986 -15.50 -10.70 42.23
N PHE A 987 -14.40 -11.32 41.82
CA PHE A 987 -13.59 -10.89 40.68
C PHE A 987 -13.69 -11.88 39.52
N SER A 988 -13.74 -11.38 38.28
CA SER A 988 -13.64 -12.18 37.06
C SER A 988 -12.86 -11.42 35.97
N LEU A 989 -12.24 -12.16 35.06
CA LEU A 989 -11.75 -11.61 33.79
C LEU A 989 -12.58 -12.19 32.65
N ILE A 990 -13.05 -11.30 31.78
CA ILE A 990 -13.84 -11.67 30.61
C ILE A 990 -13.05 -11.20 29.39
N VAL A 991 -12.96 -12.07 28.39
CA VAL A 991 -12.20 -11.80 27.17
C VAL A 991 -13.18 -11.61 26.03
N ASN A 992 -13.09 -10.49 25.32
CA ASN A 992 -13.76 -10.26 24.05
C ASN A 992 -13.08 -11.12 22.97
N PRO A 993 -13.70 -12.21 22.52
CA PRO A 993 -13.08 -13.08 21.53
C PRO A 993 -12.97 -12.44 20.14
N ASP A 994 -13.83 -11.46 19.84
CA ASP A 994 -13.89 -10.84 18.52
C ASP A 994 -12.81 -9.75 18.36
N ALA A 995 -12.24 -9.25 19.47
CA ALA A 995 -11.18 -8.23 19.48
C ALA A 995 -9.79 -8.75 19.89
N CYS A 996 -9.71 -9.90 20.57
CA CYS A 996 -8.44 -10.46 21.05
C CYS A 996 -7.51 -10.86 19.89
N LYS A 997 -6.32 -10.27 19.75
CA LYS A 997 -5.38 -10.63 18.65
C LYS A 997 -4.24 -11.54 19.07
N CYS A 998 -3.56 -11.20 20.16
CA CYS A 998 -2.30 -11.84 20.55
C CYS A 998 -2.38 -12.32 22.02
N PRO A 999 -3.03 -13.48 22.28
CA PRO A 999 -3.21 -13.99 23.63
C PRO A 999 -1.87 -14.22 24.37
N GLU A 1000 -0.81 -14.57 23.64
CA GLU A 1000 0.53 -14.84 24.19
C GLU A 1000 1.16 -13.60 24.83
N VAL A 1001 0.93 -12.40 24.28
CA VAL A 1001 1.50 -11.15 24.80
C VAL A 1001 0.99 -10.89 26.22
N VAL A 1002 -0.31 -11.07 26.43
CA VAL A 1002 -0.94 -10.91 27.73
C VAL A 1002 -0.47 -12.00 28.69
N ALA A 1003 -0.48 -13.27 28.25
CA ALA A 1003 -0.07 -14.39 29.09
C ALA A 1003 1.40 -14.29 29.55
N ASN A 1004 2.31 -13.86 28.68
CA ASN A 1004 3.73 -13.67 28.98
C ASN A 1004 3.94 -12.57 30.02
N THR A 1005 3.22 -11.45 29.89
CA THR A 1005 3.29 -10.35 30.85
C THR A 1005 2.83 -10.79 32.25
N CYS A 1006 1.82 -11.66 32.28
CA CYS A 1006 1.21 -12.16 33.51
C CYS A 1006 1.92 -13.37 34.11
N LYS A 1007 2.92 -13.93 33.41
CA LYS A 1007 3.62 -15.17 33.76
C LYS A 1007 2.65 -16.33 34.03
N GLY A 1008 1.56 -16.41 33.25
CA GLY A 1008 0.53 -17.45 33.39
C GLY A 1008 -0.37 -17.35 34.64
N ARG A 1009 -0.32 -16.25 35.40
CA ARG A 1009 -1.26 -16.01 36.51
C ARG A 1009 -2.58 -15.47 35.97
N GLY A 1010 -3.71 -15.99 36.43
CA GLY A 1010 -5.05 -15.48 36.14
C GLY A 1010 -5.55 -15.70 34.71
N LEU A 1011 -4.68 -15.89 33.72
CA LEU A 1011 -5.04 -16.15 32.33
C LEU A 1011 -4.13 -17.24 31.75
N LYS A 1012 -4.72 -18.17 30.99
CA LYS A 1012 -4.00 -19.26 30.30
C LYS A 1012 -4.23 -19.15 28.80
N VAL A 1013 -3.19 -19.43 28.03
CA VAL A 1013 -3.34 -19.63 26.58
C VAL A 1013 -3.84 -21.04 26.34
N VAL A 1014 -4.95 -21.17 25.61
CA VAL A 1014 -5.57 -22.43 25.26
C VAL A 1014 -5.83 -22.51 23.75
N PRO A 1015 -5.89 -23.72 23.15
CA PRO A 1015 -6.36 -23.85 21.77
C PRO A 1015 -7.75 -23.24 21.59
N GLN A 1016 -7.96 -22.49 20.51
CA GLN A 1016 -9.26 -21.98 20.16
C GLN A 1016 -10.10 -23.10 19.53
N THR A 1017 -11.28 -23.38 20.09
CA THR A 1017 -12.26 -24.29 19.50
C THR A 1017 -13.59 -23.58 19.29
N PRO A 1018 -14.46 -24.03 18.37
CA PRO A 1018 -15.78 -23.44 18.17
C PRO A 1018 -16.61 -23.33 19.47
N GLU A 1019 -16.50 -24.34 20.34
CA GLU A 1019 -17.21 -24.39 21.63
C GLU A 1019 -16.68 -23.32 22.59
N ARG A 1020 -15.35 -23.19 22.70
CA ARG A 1020 -14.72 -22.15 23.54
C ARG A 1020 -15.05 -20.75 23.05
N LEU A 1021 -15.01 -20.55 21.73
CA LEU A 1021 -15.33 -19.27 21.10
C LEU A 1021 -16.80 -18.90 21.36
N SER A 1022 -17.73 -19.85 21.18
CA SER A 1022 -19.15 -19.68 21.50
C SER A 1022 -19.38 -19.33 22.97
N ARG A 1023 -18.69 -20.03 23.89
CA ARG A 1023 -18.74 -19.74 25.33
C ARG A 1023 -18.23 -18.33 25.63
N ALA A 1024 -17.09 -17.93 25.06
CA ALA A 1024 -16.51 -16.60 25.25
C ALA A 1024 -17.44 -15.49 24.75
N ARG A 1025 -18.08 -15.67 23.59
CA ARG A 1025 -19.06 -14.71 23.04
C ARG A 1025 -20.27 -14.56 23.96
N LYS A 1026 -20.79 -15.67 24.48
CA LYS A 1026 -21.90 -15.64 25.47
C LYS A 1026 -21.49 -14.90 26.74
N LEU A 1027 -20.28 -15.16 27.26
CA LEU A 1027 -19.74 -14.47 28.44
C LEU A 1027 -19.54 -12.97 28.19
N TRP A 1028 -19.04 -12.59 27.01
CA TRP A 1028 -18.87 -11.19 26.62
C TRP A 1028 -20.21 -10.46 26.50
N ALA A 1029 -21.19 -11.07 25.82
CA ALA A 1029 -22.54 -10.52 25.72
C ALA A 1029 -23.23 -10.38 27.08
N LEU A 1030 -22.98 -11.34 27.99
CA LEU A 1030 -23.44 -11.25 29.37
C LEU A 1030 -22.77 -10.09 30.11
N TRP A 1031 -21.44 -9.97 30.02
CA TRP A 1031 -20.67 -8.89 30.66
C TRP A 1031 -21.18 -7.50 30.28
N GLN A 1032 -21.53 -7.28 29.01
CA GLN A 1032 -22.08 -5.99 28.54
C GLN A 1032 -23.36 -5.56 29.29
N LYS A 1033 -24.11 -6.53 29.83
CA LYS A 1033 -25.35 -6.34 30.59
C LYS A 1033 -25.13 -6.31 32.11
N LEU A 1034 -23.92 -6.60 32.59
CA LEU A 1034 -23.59 -6.53 34.01
C LEU A 1034 -23.47 -5.07 34.47
N PRO A 1035 -23.73 -4.79 35.76
CA PRO A 1035 -23.60 -3.45 36.31
C PRO A 1035 -22.15 -2.99 36.31
N ASP A 1036 -21.95 -1.68 36.12
CA ASP A 1036 -20.63 -1.06 36.27
C ASP A 1036 -20.13 -1.23 37.71
N THR A 1037 -18.83 -1.45 37.89
CA THR A 1037 -18.20 -1.53 39.22
C THR A 1037 -18.40 -0.21 39.96
N ALA A 1038 -18.93 -0.26 41.19
CA ALA A 1038 -19.13 0.93 41.99
C ALA A 1038 -17.78 1.55 42.38
N GLY A 1039 -17.54 2.82 42.02
CA GLY A 1039 -16.29 3.57 42.29
C GLY A 1039 -15.93 3.82 43.77
N ARG A 1040 -16.44 3.02 44.72
CA ARG A 1040 -16.11 3.14 46.16
C ARG A 1040 -14.64 2.82 46.45
N ASN A 1041 -13.96 2.06 45.58
CA ASN A 1041 -12.54 1.71 45.69
C ASN A 1041 -11.59 2.58 44.83
N ASP A 1042 -12.05 3.71 44.29
CA ASP A 1042 -11.17 4.63 43.54
C ASP A 1042 -10.15 5.36 44.43
N ARG A 1043 -10.36 5.41 45.76
CA ARG A 1043 -9.49 6.21 46.66
C ARG A 1043 -8.11 5.59 46.98
N PRO A 1044 -7.93 4.25 47.12
CA PRO A 1044 -6.59 3.68 47.32
C PRO A 1044 -5.84 3.45 46.01
N CYS A 1045 -6.54 3.10 44.92
CA CYS A 1045 -5.90 2.75 43.64
C CYS A 1045 -5.25 3.97 42.96
N HIS A 1046 -5.88 5.14 43.05
CA HIS A 1046 -5.32 6.42 42.56
C HIS A 1046 -4.01 6.83 43.26
N ARG A 1047 -3.77 6.39 44.51
CA ARG A 1047 -2.56 6.76 45.28
C ARG A 1047 -1.43 5.74 45.18
N ALA A 1048 -1.73 4.47 44.91
CA ALA A 1048 -0.71 3.42 44.77
C ALA A 1048 -0.12 3.36 43.36
N CYS A 1049 -0.94 3.58 42.31
CA CYS A 1049 -0.48 3.61 40.93
C CYS A 1049 0.39 4.85 40.65
N CYS A 1050 0.02 6.01 41.17
CA CYS A 1050 0.79 7.26 41.03
C CYS A 1050 2.10 7.31 41.85
N ARG A 1051 2.35 6.39 42.79
CA ARG A 1051 3.57 6.42 43.64
C ARG A 1051 4.66 5.41 43.26
N ARG A 1052 4.39 4.45 42.38
CA ARG A 1052 5.41 3.48 41.91
C ARG A 1052 5.99 3.77 40.53
N VAL A 1053 5.54 4.82 39.85
CA VAL A 1053 6.17 5.37 38.65
C VAL A 1053 6.89 6.67 39.03
N ALA A 1054 7.95 6.57 39.83
CA ALA A 1054 8.88 7.67 40.01
C ALA A 1054 9.81 7.67 38.78
N GLY A 1055 9.45 8.46 37.75
CA GLY A 1055 10.31 8.64 36.58
C GLY A 1055 9.65 9.07 35.26
N CYS A 1056 8.41 9.60 35.24
CA CYS A 1056 7.81 10.05 33.97
C CYS A 1056 6.82 11.22 34.15
N ASP A 1057 7.30 12.35 34.66
CA ASP A 1057 6.50 13.58 34.81
C ASP A 1057 6.39 14.42 33.52
N SER A 1058 6.86 13.94 32.35
CA SER A 1058 6.85 14.72 31.11
C SER A 1058 5.96 14.18 29.97
N VAL A 1059 5.17 13.12 30.17
CA VAL A 1059 4.38 12.48 29.08
C VAL A 1059 2.86 12.40 29.35
N ILE A 1060 2.36 12.87 30.49
CA ILE A 1060 0.95 12.68 30.90
C ILE A 1060 0.00 13.80 30.40
N ALA A 1061 0.45 14.70 29.53
CA ALA A 1061 -0.40 15.79 29.02
C ALA A 1061 -1.31 15.41 27.82
N SER A 1062 -1.27 14.18 27.30
CA SER A 1062 -1.92 13.87 26.00
C SER A 1062 -2.67 12.53 25.91
N LEU A 1063 -2.98 11.86 27.02
CA LEU A 1063 -3.84 10.65 27.00
C LEU A 1063 -5.25 10.99 27.51
N PRO A 1064 -6.33 10.76 26.73
CA PRO A 1064 -7.68 10.87 27.23
C PRO A 1064 -7.93 9.73 28.22
N VAL A 1065 -8.03 10.08 29.50
CA VAL A 1065 -8.39 9.17 30.58
C VAL A 1065 -9.80 8.65 30.33
N CYS A 1066 -9.93 7.34 30.15
CA CYS A 1066 -11.21 6.63 30.08
C CYS A 1066 -11.99 6.82 31.39
N HIS A 1067 -12.89 7.80 31.43
CA HIS A 1067 -14.01 7.77 32.36
C HIS A 1067 -15.16 7.03 31.69
N GLY A 1068 -15.32 5.76 32.09
CA GLY A 1068 -16.54 5.00 31.86
C GLY A 1068 -17.68 5.61 32.66
N SER A 1069 -18.32 6.64 32.12
CA SER A 1069 -19.63 7.11 32.55
C SER A 1069 -20.58 6.96 31.37
N ARG A 1070 -21.53 6.02 31.44
CA ARG A 1070 -22.64 5.82 30.47
C ARG A 1070 -23.66 6.99 30.46
N ARG A 1071 -23.23 8.22 30.71
CA ARG A 1071 -24.05 9.44 30.55
C ARG A 1071 -23.21 10.54 29.92
N TRP A 1072 -23.19 10.56 28.60
CA TRP A 1072 -22.93 11.77 27.83
C TRP A 1072 -24.11 11.93 26.86
N GLY A 1073 -25.01 12.86 27.22
CA GLY A 1073 -26.02 13.41 26.33
C GLY A 1073 -25.40 14.39 25.35
#